data_AF-A0A225DEK7-F1
#
_entry.id   AF-A0A225DEK7-F1
#
_cell.length_a   1.000
_cell.length_b   1.000
_cell.length_c   1.000
_cell.angle_alpha   90.00
_cell.angle_beta   90.00
_cell.angle_gamma   90.00
#
_symmetry.space_group_name_H-M   'P 1'
#
loop_
_entity.id
_entity.type
_entity.pdbx_description
1 polymer ?
#
loop_
_entity_poly.entity_id
_entity_poly.type
_entity_poly.pdbx_seq_one_letter_code
_entity_poly.pdbx_strand_id
1 'polypeptide(L)'
;MRISSWLSRMLSRDLARGLQAQARPAGAPRRARLGLEVFESRLVPAASFSLSGGVFALTDATANANATVSSTATGQVQIALAGDTFAQPKTPIGGITWVNANTLDVSNPQTFELTMTHGAVTLSQGTKLSVPGQIDLTATGDPADPTAITINAASLTASGMVLTGNAYNSPTASYSDGVTIENGASIVASGSLSIYGTGGAGVNSNFGVNITGNGTLVGTQSGALGILGTAAGTGSWNYGIGVQAGAALLTGSGSISLLGGSSGTSVGAMNDGIFLSGGQVGSFGTGSVFLDGVANSGKGATDEGVAITGGSDVTTGGKVTINGYDNSAGSDENGVTISGGSAVTTSATGSVAISGASDWNGTAGVNSNFGVNITGSGTKVSTAAGPLAITGTGAGTGSWNYGIGLQTGATVATGSGSIQLTGNSNASGSGTMNDGIFLSGGNVISTASNPGLANVTMTGTAGSTTGNADEGVAITSNSDVTAGGSLTVTGHGNGSGNDENGVTISGSSIVSANGAWLTITGTGGLGYSSNAGVNISGAIVGDEFGSVDITGTGAGVGSSNDGISIQGAWVEGGNLSEIDLHGVACGWGSDDTGVYINDATVGASYINITGTGAGLVAGNDGVNISGGAQVLIPSSEAFSAPIVANTIDITGTSGLGSANDEGVRISDARTTIGEDAKSAGSIFLWGTSRGTGTNDYGIDIQEGAAVADDGVSGDKIGLDGTAGANTYYDIVNIGGYVSPGAQIEKGRAYGL
;
A
#
# COMPACT_ATOMS: atom_id res chain seq x y z
N MET A 1 47.25 -9.74 15.98
CA MET A 1 46.40 -10.93 15.80
C MET A 1 45.23 -10.54 14.91
N ARG A 2 45.22 -11.02 13.67
CA ARG A 2 44.09 -10.92 12.73
C ARG A 2 43.88 -12.29 12.09
N ILE A 3 42.64 -12.76 12.18
CA ILE A 3 42.00 -13.92 11.53
C ILE A 3 40.76 -13.26 10.88
N SER A 4 40.31 -13.49 9.65
CA SER A 4 40.69 -14.38 8.55
C SER A 4 39.91 -14.00 7.28
N SER A 5 40.56 -14.16 6.12
CA SER A 5 40.08 -14.82 4.87
C SER A 5 38.85 -14.32 4.09
N TRP A 6 38.71 -14.50 2.77
CA TRP A 6 39.57 -14.76 1.59
C TRP A 6 38.57 -14.97 0.44
N LEU A 7 38.70 -14.27 -0.70
CA LEU A 7 38.69 -14.88 -2.04
C LEU A 7 38.87 -13.80 -3.13
N SER A 8 39.96 -13.89 -3.91
CA SER A 8 39.95 -13.44 -5.29
C SER A 8 41.08 -14.09 -6.10
N ARG A 9 40.66 -14.73 -7.19
CA ARG A 9 41.25 -14.73 -8.54
C ARG A 9 42.68 -15.25 -8.80
N MET A 10 42.71 -16.14 -9.81
CA MET A 10 43.28 -15.95 -11.16
C MET A 10 44.41 -16.91 -11.58
N LEU A 11 44.23 -17.44 -12.80
CA LEU A 11 45.23 -17.76 -13.83
C LEU A 11 46.31 -18.82 -13.51
N SER A 12 46.39 -19.87 -14.33
CA SER A 12 47.34 -19.89 -15.46
C SER A 12 47.70 -21.31 -15.94
N ARG A 13 47.94 -21.37 -17.26
CA ARG A 13 48.98 -22.13 -17.98
C ARG A 13 48.80 -23.62 -18.30
N ASP A 14 48.76 -23.81 -19.62
CA ASP A 14 49.35 -24.89 -20.39
C ASP A 14 50.63 -25.51 -19.80
N LEU A 15 50.70 -26.84 -19.82
CA LEU A 15 51.95 -27.54 -20.06
C LEU A 15 51.70 -28.85 -20.83
N ALA A 16 52.23 -28.90 -22.04
CA ALA A 16 52.39 -30.10 -22.83
C ALA A 16 53.60 -30.93 -22.37
N ARG A 17 53.44 -32.25 -22.34
CA ARG A 17 54.34 -33.31 -22.88
C ARG A 17 54.28 -34.58 -22.03
N GLY A 18 54.03 -35.70 -22.71
CA GLY A 18 54.15 -37.03 -22.12
C GLY A 18 53.72 -38.14 -23.08
N LEU A 19 54.44 -38.26 -24.21
CA LEU A 19 54.41 -39.45 -25.07
C LEU A 19 54.78 -40.70 -24.24
N GLN A 20 53.93 -41.73 -24.26
CA GLN A 20 54.41 -43.11 -24.29
C GLN A 20 53.38 -44.02 -24.95
N ALA A 21 53.81 -44.61 -26.05
CA ALA A 21 53.12 -45.65 -26.79
C ALA A 21 53.23 -46.99 -26.06
N GLN A 22 52.13 -47.74 -25.99
CA GLN A 22 52.17 -49.20 -25.86
C GLN A 22 51.03 -49.82 -26.67
N ALA A 23 51.38 -50.90 -27.37
CA ALA A 23 50.62 -51.50 -28.45
C ALA A 23 49.78 -52.70 -27.98
N ARG A 24 48.55 -52.79 -28.52
CA ARG A 24 47.72 -53.99 -28.85
C ARG A 24 47.31 -54.94 -27.69
N PRO A 25 46.23 -55.76 -27.79
CA PRO A 25 45.63 -56.33 -29.01
C PRO A 25 44.08 -56.39 -29.08
N ALA A 26 43.62 -56.87 -30.24
CA ALA A 26 42.24 -57.05 -30.67
C ALA A 26 41.50 -58.22 -29.97
N GLY A 27 40.16 -58.10 -29.85
CA GLY A 27 39.28 -59.25 -29.60
C GLY A 27 37.83 -58.91 -29.19
N ALA A 28 36.94 -58.69 -30.19
CA ALA A 28 35.49 -58.99 -30.28
C ALA A 28 34.50 -58.60 -29.12
N PRO A 29 33.15 -58.59 -29.31
CA PRO A 29 32.33 -58.87 -30.49
C PRO A 29 31.36 -57.72 -30.88
N ARG A 30 30.86 -57.79 -32.12
CA ARG A 30 29.78 -56.95 -32.67
C ARG A 30 28.50 -57.11 -31.85
N ARG A 31 27.97 -56.02 -31.28
CA ARG A 31 26.55 -55.91 -30.91
C ARG A 31 25.80 -55.24 -32.06
N ALA A 32 24.71 -55.89 -32.45
CA ALA A 32 23.81 -55.43 -33.50
C ALA A 32 23.29 -54.03 -33.18
N ARG A 33 23.47 -53.09 -34.13
CA ARG A 33 22.60 -51.92 -34.23
C ARG A 33 21.24 -52.43 -34.69
N LEU A 34 20.22 -52.30 -33.83
CA LEU A 34 18.85 -52.24 -34.31
C LEU A 34 18.79 -51.06 -35.29
N GLY A 35 18.34 -51.32 -36.51
CA GLY A 35 18.08 -50.28 -37.49
C GLY A 35 17.00 -49.35 -36.95
N LEU A 36 17.37 -48.08 -36.75
CA LEU A 36 16.40 -47.00 -36.69
C LEU A 36 15.93 -46.83 -38.15
N GLU A 37 14.71 -47.29 -38.45
CA GLU A 37 14.07 -47.02 -39.73
C GLU A 37 13.72 -45.53 -39.78
N VAL A 38 14.58 -44.76 -40.44
CA VAL A 38 14.30 -43.36 -40.79
C VAL A 38 13.35 -43.39 -41.98
N PHE A 39 12.07 -43.13 -41.74
CA PHE A 39 11.11 -42.86 -42.81
C PHE A 39 11.34 -41.43 -43.33
N GLU A 40 12.02 -41.29 -44.47
CA GLU A 40 11.97 -40.05 -45.25
C GLU A 40 10.62 -39.99 -45.98
N SER A 41 9.61 -39.36 -45.37
CA SER A 41 8.33 -39.12 -46.04
C SER A 41 8.39 -37.84 -46.87
N ARG A 42 8.38 -37.96 -48.20
CA ARG A 42 7.98 -36.85 -49.09
C ARG A 42 6.49 -36.55 -48.88
N LEU A 43 6.19 -35.28 -48.60
CA LEU A 43 4.87 -34.61 -48.60
C LEU A 43 3.69 -35.50 -49.05
N VAL A 44 2.96 -36.05 -48.06
CA VAL A 44 1.63 -36.64 -48.27
C VAL A 44 0.60 -35.67 -47.65
N PRO A 45 -0.43 -35.22 -48.38
CA PRO A 45 -1.51 -34.42 -47.80
C PRO A 45 -2.40 -35.32 -46.93
N ALA A 46 -2.56 -34.96 -45.66
CA ALA A 46 -3.48 -35.59 -44.69
C ALA A 46 -3.31 -37.12 -44.51
N ALA A 47 -2.31 -37.53 -43.75
CA ALA A 47 -2.19 -38.90 -43.24
C ALA A 47 -2.47 -38.93 -41.74
N SER A 48 -3.37 -39.81 -41.30
CA SER A 48 -3.56 -40.15 -39.88
C SER A 48 -2.44 -41.11 -39.48
N PHE A 49 -1.62 -40.73 -38.51
CA PHE A 49 -0.56 -41.60 -37.99
C PHE A 49 -1.02 -42.18 -36.64
N SER A 50 -1.17 -43.51 -36.60
CA SER A 50 -1.36 -44.26 -35.35
C SER A 50 0.00 -44.76 -34.89
N LEU A 51 0.51 -44.22 -33.78
CA LEU A 51 1.84 -44.56 -33.27
C LEU A 51 1.75 -45.54 -32.10
N SER A 52 2.64 -46.54 -32.09
CA SER A 52 2.77 -47.59 -31.09
C SER A 52 4.20 -47.63 -30.54
N GLY A 53 4.51 -46.73 -29.60
CA GLY A 53 5.73 -46.75 -28.76
C GLY A 53 7.03 -46.24 -29.41
N GLY A 54 7.76 -45.35 -28.72
CA GLY A 54 9.11 -44.88 -29.08
C GLY A 54 9.32 -43.36 -29.00
N VAL A 55 10.59 -42.92 -28.99
CA VAL A 55 10.99 -41.51 -29.20
C VAL A 55 10.90 -41.23 -30.69
N PHE A 56 10.16 -40.20 -31.09
CA PHE A 56 9.97 -39.84 -32.50
C PHE A 56 10.66 -38.51 -32.79
N ALA A 57 11.64 -38.52 -33.71
CA ALA A 57 12.31 -37.33 -34.20
C ALA A 57 11.80 -37.03 -35.62
N LEU A 58 11.10 -35.90 -35.79
CA LEU A 58 10.82 -35.34 -37.12
C LEU A 58 12.00 -34.44 -37.48
N THR A 59 12.82 -34.85 -38.44
CA THR A 59 14.05 -34.09 -38.78
C THR A 59 13.88 -33.04 -39.86
N ASP A 60 12.73 -32.93 -40.53
CA ASP A 60 12.49 -31.87 -41.53
C ASP A 60 11.00 -31.80 -41.92
N ALA A 61 10.19 -31.11 -41.11
CA ALA A 61 8.77 -30.97 -41.38
C ALA A 61 8.34 -29.51 -41.39
N THR A 62 8.24 -28.92 -42.58
CA THR A 62 7.32 -27.81 -42.85
C THR A 62 5.89 -28.37 -42.80
N ALA A 63 5.43 -28.72 -41.60
CA ALA A 63 4.14 -29.36 -41.37
C ALA A 63 3.00 -28.32 -41.44
N ASN A 64 2.63 -27.93 -42.66
CA ASN A 64 1.43 -27.14 -42.94
C ASN A 64 0.19 -28.03 -43.17
N ALA A 65 0.17 -29.24 -42.58
CA ALA A 65 -0.81 -30.28 -42.90
C ALA A 65 -1.54 -30.82 -41.66
N ASN A 66 -2.87 -30.93 -41.79
CA ASN A 66 -3.82 -31.56 -40.86
C ASN A 66 -3.47 -33.02 -40.54
N ALA A 67 -2.44 -33.27 -39.73
CA ALA A 67 -2.08 -34.60 -39.26
C ALA A 67 -2.72 -34.86 -37.89
N THR A 68 -3.66 -35.81 -37.83
CA THR A 68 -4.10 -36.37 -36.55
C THR A 68 -3.05 -37.39 -36.09
N VAL A 69 -2.37 -37.10 -34.99
CA VAL A 69 -1.49 -38.06 -34.31
C VAL A 69 -2.31 -38.67 -33.18
N SER A 70 -2.57 -39.98 -33.22
CA SER A 70 -3.19 -40.70 -32.10
C SER A 70 -2.22 -41.76 -31.61
N SER A 71 -1.94 -41.77 -30.30
CA SER A 71 -1.07 -42.77 -29.67
C SER A 71 -1.85 -43.57 -28.63
N THR A 72 -1.83 -44.90 -28.76
CA THR A 72 -2.33 -45.84 -27.73
C THR A 72 -1.20 -46.38 -26.85
N ALA A 73 0.02 -45.87 -27.00
CA ALA A 73 1.20 -46.40 -26.33
C ALA A 73 1.21 -46.01 -24.84
N THR A 74 1.48 -46.98 -23.97
CA THR A 74 1.77 -46.75 -22.54
C THR A 74 3.20 -46.22 -22.40
N GLY A 75 3.41 -44.99 -21.91
CA GLY A 75 4.75 -44.44 -21.67
C GLY A 75 4.87 -42.93 -21.85
N GLN A 76 6.08 -42.40 -22.00
CA GLN A 76 6.35 -40.99 -22.34
C GLN A 76 6.27 -40.83 -23.87
N VAL A 77 5.50 -39.85 -24.37
CA VAL A 77 5.58 -39.45 -25.78
C VAL A 77 6.46 -38.21 -25.84
N GLN A 78 7.70 -38.40 -26.32
CA GLN A 78 8.64 -37.32 -26.55
C GLN A 78 8.70 -37.04 -28.05
N ILE A 79 8.28 -35.83 -28.46
CA ILE A 79 8.50 -35.32 -29.82
C ILE A 79 9.68 -34.35 -29.71
N ALA A 80 10.88 -34.86 -29.96
CA ALA A 80 12.09 -34.05 -29.97
C ALA A 80 12.42 -33.63 -31.41
N LEU A 81 12.25 -32.34 -31.73
CA LEU A 81 12.77 -31.76 -32.98
C LEU A 81 14.20 -31.28 -32.72
N ALA A 82 15.17 -32.19 -32.76
CA ALA A 82 16.58 -31.84 -32.55
C ALA A 82 17.20 -31.33 -33.86
N GLY A 83 17.49 -30.01 -33.93
CA GLY A 83 18.27 -29.40 -35.02
C GLY A 83 19.79 -29.45 -34.81
N ASP A 84 20.28 -29.87 -33.65
CA ASP A 84 21.67 -29.72 -33.28
C ASP A 84 22.48 -31.00 -33.53
N THR A 85 23.11 -31.15 -34.71
CA THR A 85 24.42 -31.86 -34.81
C THR A 85 25.19 -31.75 -36.14
N PHE A 86 24.80 -30.94 -37.12
CA PHE A 86 25.67 -30.70 -38.29
C PHE A 86 25.67 -29.21 -38.68
N ALA A 87 26.88 -28.60 -38.61
CA ALA A 87 27.29 -27.32 -39.15
C ALA A 87 26.15 -26.35 -39.52
N GLN A 88 25.83 -25.41 -38.61
CA GLN A 88 25.02 -24.20 -38.84
C GLN A 88 24.10 -24.28 -40.08
N PRO A 89 22.85 -24.78 -39.93
CA PRO A 89 21.87 -24.64 -40.99
C PRO A 89 21.72 -23.15 -41.30
N LYS A 90 21.92 -22.74 -42.56
CA LYS A 90 21.76 -21.35 -43.02
C LYS A 90 20.31 -20.85 -42.96
N THR A 91 19.37 -21.70 -42.55
CA THR A 91 17.93 -21.42 -42.50
C THR A 91 17.37 -21.97 -41.18
N PRO A 92 16.83 -21.11 -40.30
CA PRO A 92 16.11 -21.54 -39.10
C PRO A 92 14.99 -22.52 -39.47
N ILE A 93 14.81 -23.59 -38.70
CA ILE A 93 13.61 -24.43 -38.79
C ILE A 93 12.47 -23.55 -38.22
N GLY A 94 11.51 -23.17 -39.06
CA GLY A 94 10.37 -22.38 -38.60
C GLY A 94 9.59 -23.12 -37.51
N GLY A 95 9.06 -22.38 -36.54
CA GLY A 95 8.32 -22.92 -35.39
C GLY A 95 7.20 -23.92 -35.73
N ILE A 96 6.73 -24.67 -34.72
CA ILE A 96 5.58 -25.57 -34.87
C ILE A 96 4.31 -24.75 -34.69
N THR A 97 3.48 -24.70 -35.74
CA THR A 97 2.12 -24.14 -35.65
C THR A 97 1.10 -25.28 -35.78
N TRP A 98 0.25 -25.45 -34.78
CA TRP A 98 -0.96 -26.26 -34.89
C TRP A 98 -2.16 -25.35 -35.15
N VAL A 99 -2.80 -25.57 -36.30
CA VAL A 99 -3.92 -24.78 -36.81
C VAL A 99 -5.11 -25.72 -37.05
N ASN A 100 -6.32 -25.27 -36.72
CA ASN A 100 -7.64 -25.96 -36.82
C ASN A 100 -7.96 -26.99 -35.72
N ALA A 101 -9.26 -27.33 -35.61
CA ALA A 101 -9.95 -28.18 -34.61
C ALA A 101 -9.47 -29.64 -34.49
N ASN A 102 -8.17 -29.86 -34.48
CA ASN A 102 -7.55 -31.13 -34.18
C ASN A 102 -7.64 -31.36 -32.68
N THR A 103 -8.26 -32.48 -32.30
CA THR A 103 -8.20 -33.00 -30.94
C THR A 103 -7.01 -33.96 -30.88
N LEU A 104 -5.96 -33.57 -30.17
CA LEU A 104 -4.89 -34.47 -29.75
C LEU A 104 -5.27 -35.01 -28.36
N ASP A 105 -6.03 -36.11 -28.37
CA ASP A 105 -6.34 -36.87 -27.16
C ASP A 105 -5.30 -37.99 -27.01
N VAL A 106 -4.47 -37.86 -25.98
CA VAL A 106 -3.42 -38.82 -25.69
C VAL A 106 -3.85 -39.65 -24.49
N SER A 107 -4.70 -40.63 -24.77
CA SER A 107 -5.34 -41.47 -23.74
C SER A 107 -4.39 -42.34 -22.91
N ASN A 108 -3.12 -42.54 -23.32
CA ASN A 108 -2.24 -43.54 -22.71
C ASN A 108 -0.77 -43.15 -22.41
N PRO A 109 -0.26 -41.94 -22.69
CA PRO A 109 0.94 -41.46 -22.02
C PRO A 109 0.63 -40.68 -20.74
N GLN A 110 1.46 -40.92 -19.73
CA GLN A 110 1.45 -40.14 -18.48
C GLN A 110 2.09 -38.76 -18.68
N THR A 111 2.85 -38.53 -19.76
CA THR A 111 3.52 -37.25 -20.00
C THR A 111 3.60 -36.97 -21.50
N PHE A 112 3.24 -35.76 -21.90
CA PHE A 112 3.50 -35.17 -23.21
C PHE A 112 4.58 -34.11 -23.06
N GLU A 113 5.70 -34.28 -23.76
CA GLU A 113 6.84 -33.36 -23.70
C GLU A 113 7.19 -32.86 -25.10
N LEU A 114 7.28 -31.53 -25.25
CA LEU A 114 7.72 -30.85 -26.46
C LEU A 114 8.78 -29.81 -26.10
N THR A 115 9.98 -29.94 -26.66
CA THR A 115 11.06 -28.96 -26.50
C THR A 115 11.50 -28.42 -27.87
N MET A 116 11.42 -27.11 -28.05
CA MET A 116 11.92 -26.37 -29.21
C MET A 116 13.04 -25.42 -28.79
N THR A 117 14.28 -25.70 -29.19
CA THR A 117 15.43 -24.83 -28.84
C THR A 117 15.52 -23.59 -29.72
N HIS A 118 14.97 -23.65 -30.93
CA HIS A 118 14.91 -22.56 -31.91
C HIS A 118 13.60 -22.69 -32.69
N GLY A 119 12.59 -21.91 -32.31
CA GLY A 119 11.30 -21.87 -32.96
C GLY A 119 10.15 -21.77 -31.96
N ALA A 120 9.15 -20.96 -32.32
CA ALA A 120 7.94 -20.78 -31.54
C ALA A 120 7.04 -22.03 -31.54
N VAL A 121 6.26 -22.20 -30.47
CA VAL A 121 5.17 -23.17 -30.39
C VAL A 121 3.85 -22.39 -30.39
N THR A 122 3.04 -22.58 -31.43
CA THR A 122 1.74 -21.91 -31.56
C THR A 122 0.62 -22.92 -31.63
N LEU A 123 -0.30 -22.86 -30.66
CA LEU A 123 -1.53 -23.65 -30.58
C LEU A 123 -2.71 -22.72 -30.83
N SER A 124 -3.44 -22.90 -31.93
CA SER A 124 -4.46 -21.95 -32.37
C SER A 124 -5.81 -22.58 -32.76
N GLN A 125 -6.85 -21.75 -32.89
CA GLN A 125 -8.09 -22.07 -33.63
C GLN A 125 -8.84 -23.33 -33.14
N GLY A 126 -9.10 -23.42 -31.84
CA GLY A 126 -9.88 -24.52 -31.27
C GLY A 126 -9.13 -25.83 -31.11
N THR A 127 -7.79 -25.82 -31.27
CA THR A 127 -6.93 -26.96 -30.94
C THR A 127 -7.24 -27.46 -29.53
N LYS A 128 -7.39 -28.77 -29.35
CA LYS A 128 -7.59 -29.40 -28.03
C LYS A 128 -6.47 -30.39 -27.75
N LEU A 129 -5.71 -30.16 -26.68
CA LEU A 129 -4.68 -31.08 -26.18
C LEU A 129 -5.09 -31.59 -24.80
N SER A 130 -5.39 -32.89 -24.70
CA SER A 130 -5.80 -33.53 -23.46
C SER A 130 -4.89 -34.70 -23.14
N VAL A 131 -4.25 -34.66 -21.96
CA VAL A 131 -3.32 -35.69 -21.48
C VAL A 131 -3.67 -36.06 -20.05
N PRO A 132 -3.91 -37.34 -19.69
CA PRO A 132 -4.26 -37.71 -18.33
C PRO A 132 -3.23 -37.32 -17.28
N GLY A 133 -1.94 -37.31 -17.63
CA GLY A 133 -0.85 -36.98 -16.71
C GLY A 133 -0.31 -35.55 -16.89
N GLN A 134 0.89 -35.38 -17.45
CA GLN A 134 1.60 -34.09 -17.49
C GLN A 134 1.76 -33.54 -18.92
N ILE A 135 1.67 -32.22 -19.10
CA ILE A 135 2.08 -31.52 -20.34
C ILE A 135 3.27 -30.62 -20.01
N ASP A 136 4.38 -30.83 -20.70
CA ASP A 136 5.59 -30.00 -20.62
C ASP A 136 5.89 -29.38 -21.98
N LEU A 137 5.73 -28.06 -22.12
CA LEU A 137 6.08 -27.31 -23.32
C LEU A 137 7.25 -26.39 -23.04
N THR A 138 8.32 -26.50 -23.80
CA THR A 138 9.48 -25.59 -23.75
C THR A 138 9.77 -25.05 -25.14
N ALA A 139 9.85 -23.73 -25.28
CA ALA A 139 10.15 -23.09 -26.56
C ALA A 139 11.05 -21.86 -26.41
N THR A 140 11.81 -21.56 -27.46
CA THR A 140 12.56 -20.31 -27.60
C THR A 140 12.13 -19.64 -28.90
N GLY A 141 11.72 -18.38 -28.83
CA GLY A 141 11.29 -17.60 -30.00
C GLY A 141 12.42 -17.46 -31.03
N ASP A 142 12.07 -17.03 -32.24
CA ASP A 142 13.01 -16.79 -33.33
C ASP A 142 12.85 -15.38 -33.95
N PRO A 143 13.70 -14.95 -34.89
CA PRO A 143 13.59 -13.62 -35.49
C PRO A 143 12.30 -13.36 -36.28
N ALA A 144 11.62 -14.40 -36.76
CA ALA A 144 10.40 -14.32 -37.56
C ALA A 144 9.14 -14.35 -36.68
N ASP A 145 9.18 -15.12 -35.59
CA ASP A 145 8.18 -15.15 -34.53
C ASP A 145 8.87 -15.00 -33.17
N PRO A 146 8.97 -13.76 -32.66
CA PRO A 146 9.74 -13.50 -31.45
C PRO A 146 9.09 -14.10 -30.19
N THR A 147 7.79 -14.42 -30.23
CA THR A 147 7.09 -15.03 -29.11
C THR A 147 7.39 -16.52 -29.03
N ALA A 148 7.77 -17.02 -27.84
CA ALA A 148 8.17 -18.43 -27.72
C ALA A 148 6.98 -19.40 -27.69
N ILE A 149 5.96 -19.14 -26.87
CA ILE A 149 4.76 -19.98 -26.79
C ILE A 149 3.53 -19.12 -26.98
N THR A 150 2.66 -19.46 -27.93
CA THR A 150 1.36 -18.83 -28.13
C THR A 150 0.23 -19.85 -28.03
N ILE A 151 -0.74 -19.60 -27.16
CA ILE A 151 -1.98 -20.39 -27.04
C ILE A 151 -3.17 -19.47 -27.31
N ASN A 152 -3.73 -19.56 -28.51
CA ASN A 152 -4.77 -18.64 -29.00
C ASN A 152 -6.06 -19.41 -29.30
N ALA A 153 -7.13 -19.16 -28.53
CA ALA A 153 -8.41 -19.86 -28.67
C ALA A 153 -8.28 -21.40 -28.66
N ALA A 154 -7.29 -21.94 -27.93
CA ALA A 154 -7.00 -23.37 -27.82
C ALA A 154 -7.25 -23.87 -26.38
N SER A 155 -7.43 -25.18 -26.21
CA SER A 155 -7.72 -25.80 -24.91
C SER A 155 -6.70 -26.86 -24.54
N LEU A 156 -6.11 -26.74 -23.36
CA LEU A 156 -5.16 -27.69 -22.78
C LEU A 156 -5.72 -28.23 -21.46
N THR A 157 -5.73 -29.55 -21.31
CA THR A 157 -6.16 -30.21 -20.06
C THR A 157 -5.21 -31.32 -19.66
N ALA A 158 -4.73 -31.28 -18.41
CA ALA A 158 -3.86 -32.32 -17.86
C ALA A 158 -3.94 -32.42 -16.33
N SER A 159 -3.29 -33.42 -15.73
CA SER A 159 -3.11 -33.45 -14.27
C SER A 159 -2.01 -32.51 -13.80
N GLY A 160 -0.91 -32.39 -14.53
CA GLY A 160 0.14 -31.40 -14.27
C GLY A 160 0.51 -30.66 -15.55
N MET A 161 0.93 -29.41 -15.45
CA MET A 161 1.37 -28.64 -16.62
C MET A 161 2.57 -27.76 -16.30
N VAL A 162 3.55 -27.73 -17.20
CA VAL A 162 4.68 -26.80 -17.19
C VAL A 162 4.84 -26.17 -18.57
N LEU A 163 4.76 -24.84 -18.64
CA LEU A 163 5.03 -24.07 -19.86
C LEU A 163 6.27 -23.22 -19.64
N THR A 164 7.27 -23.31 -20.53
CA THR A 164 8.52 -22.53 -20.45
C THR A 164 8.81 -21.85 -21.77
N GLY A 165 8.59 -20.54 -21.84
CA GLY A 165 8.82 -19.74 -23.05
C GLY A 165 9.92 -18.70 -22.86
N ASN A 166 10.92 -18.71 -23.75
CA ASN A 166 11.96 -17.68 -23.80
C ASN A 166 11.89 -16.94 -25.13
N ALA A 167 11.38 -15.71 -25.12
CA ALA A 167 11.23 -14.93 -26.34
C ALA A 167 12.57 -14.65 -27.02
N TYR A 168 12.53 -14.37 -28.32
CA TYR A 168 13.72 -14.00 -29.07
C TYR A 168 14.23 -12.62 -28.66
N ASN A 169 15.54 -12.50 -28.46
CA ASN A 169 16.19 -11.23 -28.16
C ASN A 169 16.38 -10.40 -29.44
N SER A 170 15.31 -9.74 -29.90
CA SER A 170 15.33 -8.81 -31.02
C SER A 170 15.22 -7.36 -30.53
N PRO A 171 16.30 -6.56 -30.61
CA PRO A 171 16.30 -5.16 -30.17
C PRO A 171 15.31 -4.25 -30.91
N THR A 172 14.82 -4.69 -32.08
CA THR A 172 13.92 -3.90 -32.92
C THR A 172 12.48 -4.42 -32.90
N ALA A 173 12.21 -5.54 -32.24
CA ALA A 173 10.85 -6.06 -32.13
C ALA A 173 10.01 -5.15 -31.22
N SER A 174 8.76 -4.91 -31.61
CA SER A 174 7.80 -4.16 -30.79
C SER A 174 6.98 -5.05 -29.85
N TYR A 175 7.13 -6.38 -29.97
CA TYR A 175 6.52 -7.39 -29.12
C TYR A 175 7.47 -8.59 -29.12
N SER A 176 7.76 -9.15 -27.96
CA SER A 176 8.58 -10.35 -27.82
C SER A 176 8.23 -11.03 -26.49
N ASP A 177 7.19 -11.85 -26.53
CA ASP A 177 6.62 -12.44 -25.33
C ASP A 177 7.24 -13.80 -25.02
N GLY A 178 7.47 -14.11 -23.74
CA GLY A 178 7.85 -15.47 -23.34
C GLY A 178 6.70 -16.43 -23.60
N VAL A 179 5.55 -16.19 -22.96
CA VAL A 179 4.33 -16.99 -23.13
C VAL A 179 3.14 -16.08 -23.33
N THR A 180 2.36 -16.29 -24.38
CA THR A 180 1.11 -15.57 -24.67
C THR A 180 -0.08 -16.53 -24.66
N ILE A 181 -1.12 -16.21 -23.91
CA ILE A 181 -2.36 -16.99 -23.81
C ILE A 181 -3.55 -16.04 -24.05
N GLU A 182 -4.32 -16.29 -25.10
CA GLU A 182 -5.25 -15.27 -25.60
C GLU A 182 -6.53 -15.79 -26.27
N ASN A 183 -7.44 -14.85 -26.54
CA ASN A 183 -8.62 -15.03 -27.40
C ASN A 183 -9.53 -16.21 -26.98
N GLY A 184 -9.78 -16.38 -25.68
CA GLY A 184 -10.64 -17.45 -25.18
C GLY A 184 -9.94 -18.80 -25.03
N ALA A 185 -8.61 -18.80 -24.97
CA ALA A 185 -7.84 -20.01 -24.64
C ALA A 185 -8.21 -20.53 -23.23
N SER A 186 -8.16 -21.86 -23.03
CA SER A 186 -8.52 -22.52 -21.78
C SER A 186 -7.48 -23.55 -21.36
N ILE A 187 -6.67 -23.23 -20.36
CA ILE A 187 -5.61 -24.10 -19.82
C ILE A 187 -6.01 -24.51 -18.41
N VAL A 188 -6.37 -25.78 -18.21
CA VAL A 188 -6.90 -26.27 -16.93
C VAL A 188 -6.19 -27.53 -16.46
N ALA A 189 -5.47 -27.45 -15.33
CA ALA A 189 -4.86 -28.61 -14.69
C ALA A 189 -5.73 -29.16 -13.54
N SER A 190 -5.81 -30.48 -13.36
CA SER A 190 -6.45 -31.02 -12.14
C SER A 190 -5.54 -30.92 -10.91
N GLY A 191 -4.22 -31.06 -11.10
CA GLY A 191 -3.15 -30.81 -10.14
C GLY A 191 -2.52 -29.42 -10.33
N SER A 192 -1.19 -29.34 -10.39
CA SER A 192 -0.44 -28.07 -10.45
C SER A 192 -0.22 -27.58 -11.88
N LEU A 193 -0.17 -26.26 -12.05
CA LEU A 193 0.19 -25.58 -13.30
C LEU A 193 1.30 -24.55 -13.03
N SER A 194 2.40 -24.65 -13.75
CA SER A 194 3.51 -23.70 -13.71
C SER A 194 3.74 -23.07 -15.09
N ILE A 195 3.88 -21.75 -15.15
CA ILE A 195 4.20 -21.01 -16.36
C ILE A 195 5.45 -20.16 -16.11
N TYR A 196 6.46 -20.34 -16.94
CA TYR A 196 7.72 -19.61 -16.91
C TYR A 196 7.86 -18.86 -18.24
N GLY A 197 7.97 -17.55 -18.18
CA GLY A 197 8.07 -16.70 -19.37
C GLY A 197 9.16 -15.65 -19.24
N THR A 198 10.05 -15.59 -20.22
CA THR A 198 11.04 -14.51 -20.34
C THR A 198 10.78 -13.75 -21.64
N GLY A 199 10.40 -12.48 -21.55
CA GLY A 199 10.23 -11.59 -22.69
C GLY A 199 11.58 -11.21 -23.33
N GLY A 200 11.56 -10.80 -24.59
CA GLY A 200 12.76 -10.43 -25.33
C GLY A 200 13.17 -8.98 -25.08
N ALA A 201 14.38 -8.60 -25.52
CA ALA A 201 14.86 -7.22 -25.38
C ALA A 201 14.34 -6.27 -26.47
N GLY A 202 13.07 -6.42 -26.85
CA GLY A 202 12.41 -5.52 -27.77
C GLY A 202 12.28 -4.10 -27.20
N VAL A 203 11.55 -3.26 -27.94
CA VAL A 203 11.30 -1.87 -27.52
C VAL A 203 10.09 -1.83 -26.60
N ASN A 204 8.89 -2.04 -27.13
CA ASN A 204 7.66 -1.93 -26.33
C ASN A 204 7.04 -3.31 -26.09
N SER A 205 6.11 -3.41 -25.14
CA SER A 205 5.17 -4.53 -25.03
C SER A 205 5.84 -5.91 -25.01
N ASN A 206 6.95 -6.04 -24.29
CA ASN A 206 7.65 -7.30 -24.13
C ASN A 206 7.22 -7.92 -22.82
N PHE A 207 6.41 -8.98 -22.88
CA PHE A 207 5.90 -9.62 -21.69
C PHE A 207 6.70 -10.86 -21.32
N GLY A 208 6.94 -11.08 -20.03
CA GLY A 208 7.34 -12.41 -19.57
C GLY A 208 6.23 -13.41 -19.87
N VAL A 209 5.06 -13.16 -19.27
CA VAL A 209 3.83 -13.91 -19.52
C VAL A 209 2.68 -12.94 -19.77
N ASN A 210 1.97 -13.10 -20.89
CA ASN A 210 0.83 -12.28 -21.29
C ASN A 210 -0.44 -13.14 -21.38
N ILE A 211 -1.44 -12.83 -20.57
CA ILE A 211 -2.72 -13.55 -20.52
C ILE A 211 -3.82 -12.54 -20.77
N THR A 212 -4.48 -12.62 -21.93
CA THR A 212 -5.36 -11.54 -22.40
C THR A 212 -6.60 -12.04 -23.13
N GLY A 213 -7.59 -11.16 -23.25
CA GLY A 213 -8.81 -11.41 -24.00
C GLY A 213 -9.91 -12.06 -23.17
N ASN A 214 -11.14 -11.64 -23.44
CA ASN A 214 -12.31 -12.09 -22.71
C ASN A 214 -12.53 -13.60 -22.90
N GLY A 215 -12.85 -14.29 -21.81
CA GLY A 215 -13.04 -15.75 -21.80
C GLY A 215 -11.75 -16.56 -21.79
N THR A 216 -10.57 -15.94 -21.81
CA THR A 216 -9.31 -16.64 -21.60
C THR A 216 -9.22 -17.11 -20.15
N LEU A 217 -9.00 -18.40 -19.94
CA LEU A 217 -8.95 -19.06 -18.63
C LEU A 217 -7.63 -19.81 -18.46
N VAL A 218 -6.94 -19.52 -17.37
CA VAL A 218 -5.79 -20.30 -16.89
C VAL A 218 -6.08 -20.72 -15.46
N GLY A 219 -6.06 -22.01 -15.18
CA GLY A 219 -6.47 -22.44 -13.85
C GLY A 219 -6.17 -23.87 -13.47
N THR A 220 -6.49 -24.16 -12.21
CA THR A 220 -6.41 -25.50 -11.64
C THR A 220 -7.68 -25.85 -10.88
N GLN A 221 -7.98 -27.14 -10.76
CA GLN A 221 -9.10 -27.58 -9.92
C GLN A 221 -8.76 -27.47 -8.43
N SER A 222 -7.62 -28.03 -8.00
CA SER A 222 -7.21 -27.98 -6.58
C SER A 222 -5.72 -27.77 -6.35
N GLY A 223 -4.86 -27.92 -7.36
CA GLY A 223 -3.42 -27.71 -7.21
C GLY A 223 -3.01 -26.24 -7.30
N ALA A 224 -1.74 -25.95 -7.00
CA ALA A 224 -1.22 -24.60 -7.08
C ALA A 224 -1.07 -24.12 -8.54
N LEU A 225 -1.30 -22.82 -8.75
CA LEU A 225 -0.98 -22.10 -9.99
C LEU A 225 0.22 -21.18 -9.74
N GLY A 226 1.35 -21.45 -10.39
CA GLY A 226 2.55 -20.62 -10.33
C GLY A 226 2.82 -19.97 -11.68
N ILE A 227 3.06 -18.66 -11.69
CA ILE A 227 3.51 -17.92 -12.88
C ILE A 227 4.74 -17.13 -12.49
N LEU A 228 5.83 -17.31 -13.24
CA LEU A 228 7.04 -16.50 -13.15
C LEU A 228 7.25 -15.85 -14.52
N GLY A 229 7.21 -14.53 -14.54
CA GLY A 229 7.34 -13.75 -15.76
C GLY A 229 8.40 -12.67 -15.62
N THR A 230 9.34 -12.60 -16.56
CA THR A 230 10.35 -11.55 -16.63
C THR A 230 10.29 -10.81 -17.96
N ALA A 231 10.03 -9.51 -17.96
CA ALA A 231 10.19 -8.66 -19.15
C ALA A 231 11.64 -8.19 -19.31
N ALA A 232 12.10 -8.02 -20.56
CA ALA A 232 13.45 -7.54 -20.86
C ALA A 232 13.48 -6.33 -21.84
N GLY A 233 12.31 -5.78 -22.17
CA GLY A 233 12.20 -4.67 -23.12
C GLY A 233 12.83 -3.35 -22.64
N THR A 234 13.10 -2.44 -23.58
CA THR A 234 13.82 -1.17 -23.32
C THR A 234 12.98 0.10 -23.49
N GLY A 235 11.76 -0.01 -23.99
CA GLY A 235 10.79 1.05 -24.22
C GLY A 235 9.69 1.05 -23.17
N SER A 236 8.42 1.07 -23.58
CA SER A 236 7.25 1.13 -22.69
C SER A 236 6.44 -0.16 -22.67
N TRP A 237 5.53 -0.30 -21.69
CA TRP A 237 4.55 -1.39 -21.61
C TRP A 237 5.20 -2.76 -21.40
N ASN A 238 6.30 -2.84 -20.67
CA ASN A 238 7.05 -4.08 -20.51
C ASN A 238 6.70 -4.76 -19.18
N TYR A 239 5.80 -5.75 -19.21
CA TYR A 239 5.33 -6.42 -17.99
C TYR A 239 6.00 -7.75 -17.73
N GLY A 240 6.44 -7.98 -16.50
CA GLY A 240 6.82 -9.33 -16.07
C GLY A 240 5.65 -10.30 -16.32
N ILE A 241 4.48 -9.96 -15.77
CA ILE A 241 3.22 -10.68 -15.98
C ILE A 241 2.11 -9.69 -16.32
N GLY A 242 1.41 -9.89 -17.43
CA GLY A 242 0.19 -9.16 -17.79
C GLY A 242 -1.05 -10.05 -17.75
N VAL A 243 -2.10 -9.66 -17.01
CA VAL A 243 -3.42 -10.31 -17.03
C VAL A 243 -4.48 -9.27 -17.36
N GLN A 244 -5.07 -9.37 -18.55
CA GLN A 244 -5.76 -8.24 -19.16
C GLN A 244 -7.09 -8.61 -19.80
N ALA A 245 -7.94 -7.60 -20.01
CA ALA A 245 -9.12 -7.64 -20.87
C ALA A 245 -10.10 -8.79 -20.57
N GLY A 246 -10.37 -9.06 -19.29
CA GLY A 246 -11.30 -10.10 -18.85
C GLY A 246 -10.71 -11.50 -18.74
N ALA A 247 -9.40 -11.67 -18.90
CA ALA A 247 -8.74 -12.94 -18.65
C ALA A 247 -8.81 -13.34 -17.16
N ALA A 248 -8.90 -14.65 -16.89
CA ALA A 248 -9.09 -15.17 -15.54
C ALA A 248 -8.01 -16.20 -15.15
N LEU A 249 -7.40 -15.99 -13.97
CA LEU A 249 -6.50 -16.91 -13.29
C LEU A 249 -7.23 -17.53 -12.09
N LEU A 250 -7.69 -18.77 -12.21
CA LEU A 250 -8.60 -19.36 -11.24
C LEU A 250 -8.08 -20.67 -10.65
N THR A 251 -8.24 -20.84 -9.34
CA THR A 251 -8.03 -22.13 -8.67
C THR A 251 -9.24 -22.47 -7.80
N GLY A 252 -9.57 -23.76 -7.66
CA GLY A 252 -10.59 -24.17 -6.70
C GLY A 252 -10.10 -23.99 -5.27
N SER A 253 -9.10 -24.76 -4.81
CA SER A 253 -8.56 -24.65 -3.45
C SER A 253 -7.04 -24.39 -3.36
N GLY A 254 -6.33 -24.46 -4.49
CA GLY A 254 -4.89 -24.27 -4.51
C GLY A 254 -4.48 -22.80 -4.46
N SER A 255 -3.26 -22.51 -4.04
CA SER A 255 -2.75 -21.14 -4.05
C SER A 255 -2.39 -20.66 -5.45
N ILE A 256 -2.49 -19.34 -5.68
CA ILE A 256 -1.97 -18.64 -6.86
C ILE A 256 -0.72 -17.86 -6.44
N SER A 257 0.36 -18.00 -7.19
CA SER A 257 1.61 -17.25 -7.00
C SER A 257 2.04 -16.62 -8.32
N LEU A 258 2.02 -15.30 -8.40
CA LEU A 258 2.50 -14.52 -9.54
C LEU A 258 3.79 -13.82 -9.12
N LEU A 259 4.89 -14.13 -9.79
CA LEU A 259 6.21 -13.52 -9.59
C LEU A 259 6.58 -12.78 -10.87
N GLY A 260 6.42 -11.46 -10.87
CA GLY A 260 6.63 -10.63 -12.04
C GLY A 260 7.83 -9.71 -11.87
N GLY A 261 8.76 -9.71 -12.82
CA GLY A 261 9.85 -8.76 -12.86
C GLY A 261 9.92 -8.08 -14.22
N SER A 262 10.15 -6.77 -14.27
CA SER A 262 10.71 -6.15 -15.46
C SER A 262 12.20 -5.91 -15.21
N SER A 263 13.06 -6.37 -16.11
CA SER A 263 14.53 -6.42 -15.93
C SER A 263 15.29 -5.58 -16.95
N GLY A 264 14.55 -4.89 -17.82
CA GLY A 264 15.14 -4.03 -18.85
C GLY A 264 15.67 -2.71 -18.29
N THR A 265 16.63 -2.10 -18.98
CA THR A 265 17.04 -0.71 -18.71
C THR A 265 16.06 0.27 -19.36
N SER A 266 14.75 0.01 -19.20
CA SER A 266 13.77 0.70 -20.02
C SER A 266 13.72 2.19 -19.70
N VAL A 267 13.46 3.00 -20.71
CA VAL A 267 13.33 4.46 -20.56
C VAL A 267 11.92 4.93 -20.86
N GLY A 268 11.04 4.04 -21.34
CA GLY A 268 9.64 4.35 -21.54
C GLY A 268 8.82 4.14 -20.27
N ALA A 269 7.58 4.59 -20.26
CA ALA A 269 6.62 4.40 -19.16
C ALA A 269 6.01 2.99 -19.08
N MET A 270 5.38 2.65 -17.93
CA MET A 270 4.56 1.46 -17.70
C MET A 270 5.30 0.15 -17.84
N ASN A 271 6.39 -0.03 -17.09
CA ASN A 271 7.16 -1.26 -17.09
C ASN A 271 6.99 -2.06 -15.81
N ASP A 272 5.81 -2.63 -15.67
CA ASP A 272 5.39 -3.17 -14.39
C ASP A 272 5.96 -4.56 -14.11
N GLY A 273 6.14 -4.89 -12.83
CA GLY A 273 6.37 -6.27 -12.43
C GLY A 273 5.17 -7.15 -12.79
N ILE A 274 4.00 -6.77 -12.27
CA ILE A 274 2.71 -7.41 -12.52
C ILE A 274 1.67 -6.35 -12.88
N PHE A 275 1.02 -6.52 -14.03
CA PHE A 275 -0.05 -5.64 -14.50
C PHE A 275 -1.37 -6.42 -14.66
N LEU A 276 -2.37 -6.10 -13.84
CA LEU A 276 -3.74 -6.59 -13.96
C LEU A 276 -4.63 -5.45 -14.47
N SER A 277 -5.28 -5.62 -15.62
CA SER A 277 -6.19 -4.60 -16.18
C SER A 277 -7.49 -5.22 -16.70
N GLY A 278 -8.56 -5.07 -15.93
CA GLY A 278 -9.81 -5.83 -16.11
C GLY A 278 -9.63 -7.35 -15.99
N GLY A 279 -8.57 -7.82 -15.34
CA GLY A 279 -8.26 -9.23 -15.14
C GLY A 279 -8.86 -9.78 -13.84
N GLN A 280 -9.06 -11.09 -13.77
CA GLN A 280 -9.52 -11.78 -12.56
C GLN A 280 -8.45 -12.72 -12.04
N VAL A 281 -8.14 -12.64 -10.74
CA VAL A 281 -7.24 -13.56 -10.04
C VAL A 281 -7.98 -14.10 -8.81
N GLY A 282 -8.32 -15.39 -8.82
CA GLY A 282 -9.24 -15.95 -7.83
C GLY A 282 -8.91 -17.34 -7.32
N SER A 283 -8.90 -17.52 -6.00
CA SER A 283 -8.91 -18.85 -5.36
C SER A 283 -10.18 -19.02 -4.53
N PHE A 284 -11.13 -19.82 -5.01
CA PHE A 284 -12.49 -19.85 -4.42
C PHE A 284 -12.61 -20.65 -3.11
N GLY A 285 -11.57 -21.40 -2.74
CA GLY A 285 -11.45 -22.15 -1.50
C GLY A 285 -10.57 -21.43 -0.49
N THR A 286 -9.73 -22.18 0.23
CA THR A 286 -8.81 -21.63 1.24
C THR A 286 -7.43 -21.27 0.69
N GLY A 287 -7.22 -21.38 -0.63
CA GLY A 287 -5.92 -21.11 -1.26
C GLY A 287 -5.53 -19.65 -1.13
N SER A 288 -4.24 -19.35 -1.01
CA SER A 288 -3.77 -17.96 -0.93
C SER A 288 -3.55 -17.37 -2.32
N VAL A 289 -3.59 -16.05 -2.45
CA VAL A 289 -3.09 -15.32 -3.62
C VAL A 289 -1.84 -14.55 -3.20
N PHE A 290 -0.73 -14.76 -3.91
CA PHE A 290 0.54 -14.09 -3.70
C PHE A 290 0.96 -13.39 -4.99
N LEU A 291 1.05 -12.07 -4.95
CA LEU A 291 1.55 -11.23 -6.04
C LEU A 291 2.87 -10.60 -5.57
N ASP A 292 3.96 -10.82 -6.30
CA ASP A 292 5.26 -10.23 -6.01
C ASP A 292 5.82 -9.64 -7.30
N GLY A 293 5.74 -8.33 -7.40
CA GLY A 293 6.03 -7.58 -8.60
C GLY A 293 7.19 -6.62 -8.39
N VAL A 294 8.15 -6.65 -9.30
CA VAL A 294 9.30 -5.74 -9.32
C VAL A 294 9.32 -5.01 -10.67
N ALA A 295 9.10 -3.71 -10.65
CA ALA A 295 9.35 -2.85 -11.80
C ALA A 295 10.86 -2.65 -12.00
N ASN A 296 11.24 -2.25 -13.20
CA ASN A 296 12.65 -2.10 -13.55
C ASN A 296 13.23 -0.77 -13.08
N SER A 297 14.55 -0.63 -13.27
CA SER A 297 15.28 0.57 -12.87
C SER A 297 15.25 1.70 -13.90
N GLY A 298 14.15 1.82 -14.62
CA GLY A 298 14.02 2.72 -15.74
C GLY A 298 14.00 4.19 -15.34
N LYS A 299 13.96 5.07 -16.35
CA LYS A 299 13.59 6.49 -16.16
C LYS A 299 12.23 6.77 -16.80
N GLY A 300 11.38 5.74 -16.86
CA GLY A 300 10.01 5.87 -17.31
C GLY A 300 9.25 6.83 -16.41
N ALA A 301 7.96 6.97 -16.67
CA ALA A 301 7.03 7.42 -15.65
C ALA A 301 6.03 6.27 -15.46
N THR A 302 5.31 6.23 -14.35
CA THR A 302 4.25 5.22 -14.12
C THR A 302 4.77 3.78 -14.24
N ASP A 303 5.96 3.51 -13.75
CA ASP A 303 6.47 2.16 -13.54
C ASP A 303 5.92 1.66 -12.19
N GLU A 304 5.34 0.45 -12.19
CA GLU A 304 4.76 -0.12 -10.97
C GLU A 304 5.27 -1.51 -10.62
N GLY A 305 5.54 -1.75 -9.34
CA GLY A 305 5.81 -3.11 -8.87
C GLY A 305 4.62 -4.03 -9.18
N VAL A 306 3.44 -3.66 -8.64
CA VAL A 306 2.16 -4.32 -8.95
C VAL A 306 1.08 -3.28 -9.23
N ALA A 307 0.47 -3.36 -10.41
CA ALA A 307 -0.67 -2.54 -10.80
C ALA A 307 -1.94 -3.37 -10.95
N ILE A 308 -3.02 -2.98 -10.25
CA ILE A 308 -4.34 -3.62 -10.28
C ILE A 308 -5.37 -2.55 -10.70
N THR A 309 -5.73 -2.54 -11.97
CA THR A 309 -6.47 -1.44 -12.61
C THR A 309 -7.65 -1.94 -13.45
N GLY A 310 -8.43 -1.03 -14.01
CA GLY A 310 -9.45 -1.34 -15.03
C GLY A 310 -10.59 -2.24 -14.55
N GLY A 311 -10.94 -2.18 -13.26
CA GLY A 311 -11.95 -3.05 -12.66
C GLY A 311 -11.48 -4.49 -12.48
N SER A 312 -10.18 -4.70 -12.22
CA SER A 312 -9.64 -6.03 -11.92
C SER A 312 -10.10 -6.52 -10.55
N ASP A 313 -10.25 -7.84 -10.42
CA ASP A 313 -10.66 -8.48 -9.17
C ASP A 313 -9.59 -9.48 -8.68
N VAL A 314 -9.09 -9.28 -7.47
CA VAL A 314 -8.26 -10.25 -6.74
C VAL A 314 -9.07 -10.77 -5.55
N THR A 315 -9.52 -12.02 -5.62
CA THR A 315 -10.46 -12.57 -4.63
C THR A 315 -10.03 -13.93 -4.10
N THR A 316 -10.09 -14.14 -2.79
CA THR A 316 -9.85 -15.49 -2.23
C THR A 316 -10.58 -15.75 -0.91
N GLY A 317 -10.81 -17.00 -0.51
CA GLY A 317 -11.15 -17.35 0.88
C GLY A 317 -9.93 -17.46 1.81
N GLY A 318 -8.72 -17.54 1.25
CA GLY A 318 -7.45 -17.56 1.98
C GLY A 318 -6.84 -16.16 2.17
N LYS A 319 -5.51 -16.11 2.32
CA LYS A 319 -4.75 -14.86 2.44
C LYS A 319 -4.44 -14.25 1.07
N VAL A 320 -4.54 -12.93 0.94
CA VAL A 320 -3.92 -12.15 -0.15
C VAL A 320 -2.63 -11.51 0.38
N THR A 321 -1.53 -11.65 -0.36
CA THR A 321 -0.30 -10.88 -0.14
C THR A 321 0.10 -10.22 -1.45
N ILE A 322 0.34 -8.91 -1.43
CA ILE A 322 0.81 -8.13 -2.57
C ILE A 322 2.08 -7.43 -2.15
N ASN A 323 3.18 -7.75 -2.81
CA ASN A 323 4.44 -7.05 -2.68
C ASN A 323 4.74 -6.37 -4.01
N GLY A 324 4.96 -5.06 -3.98
CA GLY A 324 5.27 -4.29 -5.17
C GLY A 324 6.46 -3.38 -4.93
N TYR A 325 7.46 -3.49 -5.79
CA TYR A 325 8.69 -2.71 -5.69
C TYR A 325 8.96 -2.01 -7.01
N ASP A 326 9.02 -0.69 -6.98
CA ASP A 326 9.55 0.10 -8.08
C ASP A 326 11.05 0.41 -7.84
N ASN A 327 11.83 0.43 -8.93
CA ASN A 327 13.27 0.73 -8.92
C ASN A 327 13.65 1.88 -9.85
N SER A 328 12.66 2.54 -10.44
CA SER A 328 12.84 3.59 -11.42
C SER A 328 13.11 4.93 -10.72
N ALA A 329 13.71 5.86 -11.46
CA ALA A 329 14.06 7.20 -10.94
C ALA A 329 13.16 8.31 -11.52
N GLY A 330 11.99 7.95 -12.06
CA GLY A 330 11.11 8.86 -12.77
C GLY A 330 10.10 9.55 -11.86
N SER A 331 8.86 9.65 -12.31
CA SER A 331 7.75 10.25 -11.56
C SER A 331 6.52 9.39 -11.73
N ASP A 332 5.61 9.48 -10.76
CA ASP A 332 4.44 8.59 -10.66
C ASP A 332 4.85 7.12 -10.44
N GLU A 333 5.98 6.89 -9.77
CA GLU A 333 6.54 5.54 -9.57
C GLU A 333 5.96 4.90 -8.32
N ASN A 334 5.34 3.74 -8.47
CA ASN A 334 4.53 3.16 -7.40
C ASN A 334 4.98 1.75 -7.05
N GLY A 335 5.13 1.46 -5.76
CA GLY A 335 5.30 0.09 -5.32
C GLY A 335 4.07 -0.74 -5.71
N VAL A 336 2.90 -0.34 -5.20
CA VAL A 336 1.62 -0.97 -5.52
C VAL A 336 0.59 0.09 -5.91
N THR A 337 -0.09 -0.10 -7.04
CA THR A 337 -1.24 0.71 -7.46
C THR A 337 -2.51 -0.13 -7.54
N ILE A 338 -3.59 0.32 -6.92
CA ILE A 338 -4.94 -0.25 -7.05
C ILE A 338 -5.90 0.86 -7.45
N SER A 339 -6.53 0.74 -8.62
CA SER A 339 -7.34 1.84 -9.16
C SER A 339 -8.44 1.40 -10.12
N GLY A 340 -9.21 2.37 -10.63
CA GLY A 340 -10.18 2.15 -11.71
C GLY A 340 -11.34 1.23 -11.33
N GLY A 341 -11.79 1.27 -10.07
CA GLY A 341 -12.88 0.42 -9.59
C GLY A 341 -12.46 -1.02 -9.28
N SER A 342 -11.16 -1.30 -9.22
CA SER A 342 -10.64 -2.63 -8.93
C SER A 342 -10.86 -3.05 -7.47
N ALA A 343 -10.92 -4.35 -7.21
CA ALA A 343 -11.14 -4.89 -5.88
C ALA A 343 -10.07 -5.92 -5.47
N VAL A 344 -9.57 -5.79 -4.24
CA VAL A 344 -8.78 -6.81 -3.55
C VAL A 344 -9.56 -7.28 -2.34
N THR A 345 -10.04 -8.52 -2.37
CA THR A 345 -10.98 -9.01 -1.36
C THR A 345 -10.64 -10.39 -0.82
N THR A 346 -10.92 -10.58 0.47
CA THR A 346 -10.98 -11.92 1.06
C THR A 346 -12.36 -12.23 1.61
N SER A 347 -12.78 -13.49 1.46
CA SER A 347 -14.00 -14.01 2.08
C SER A 347 -13.68 -14.66 3.44
N ALA A 348 -14.68 -14.69 4.33
CA ALA A 348 -14.56 -15.24 5.68
C ALA A 348 -13.38 -14.64 6.49
N THR A 349 -12.43 -15.47 6.92
CA THR A 349 -11.33 -15.09 7.83
C THR A 349 -10.02 -14.79 7.12
N GLY A 350 -9.99 -14.81 5.78
CA GLY A 350 -8.79 -14.50 5.01
C GLY A 350 -8.25 -13.10 5.30
N SER A 351 -6.93 -12.94 5.37
CA SER A 351 -6.28 -11.64 5.59
C SER A 351 -5.76 -11.02 4.29
N VAL A 352 -5.60 -9.71 4.29
CA VAL A 352 -4.93 -8.96 3.20
C VAL A 352 -3.68 -8.30 3.77
N ALA A 353 -2.55 -8.49 3.10
CA ALA A 353 -1.30 -7.78 3.38
C ALA A 353 -0.78 -7.14 2.08
N ILE A 354 -0.60 -5.83 2.07
CA ILE A 354 -0.05 -5.07 0.94
C ILE A 354 1.23 -4.39 1.42
N SER A 355 2.34 -4.61 0.70
CA SER A 355 3.61 -3.96 0.94
C SER A 355 4.08 -3.33 -0.36
N GLY A 356 4.29 -2.02 -0.37
CA GLY A 356 4.74 -1.30 -1.55
C GLY A 356 5.90 -0.36 -1.26
N ALA A 357 6.90 -0.32 -2.14
CA ALA A 357 7.97 0.67 -2.09
C ALA A 357 8.22 1.26 -3.47
N SER A 358 8.18 2.60 -3.60
CA SER A 358 8.49 3.30 -4.86
C SER A 358 9.99 3.46 -5.13
N ASP A 359 10.84 3.14 -4.17
CA ASP A 359 12.29 3.16 -4.33
C ASP A 359 12.95 2.07 -3.49
N TRP A 360 12.94 0.84 -4.01
CA TRP A 360 13.52 -0.30 -3.30
C TRP A 360 15.06 -0.29 -3.29
N ASN A 361 15.71 0.40 -4.24
CA ASN A 361 17.17 0.36 -4.45
C ASN A 361 17.90 1.71 -4.26
N GLY A 362 17.23 2.74 -3.75
CA GLY A 362 17.80 4.05 -3.45
C GLY A 362 17.94 4.99 -4.66
N THR A 363 17.22 4.72 -5.75
CA THR A 363 17.07 5.57 -6.91
C THR A 363 15.79 6.40 -6.79
N ALA A 364 15.77 7.36 -5.87
CA ALA A 364 14.58 8.17 -5.62
C ALA A 364 14.10 8.88 -6.89
N GLY A 365 12.80 8.73 -7.19
CA GLY A 365 12.11 9.49 -8.21
C GLY A 365 12.02 11.00 -7.88
N VAL A 366 11.24 11.72 -8.68
CA VAL A 366 11.03 13.16 -8.48
C VAL A 366 9.71 13.42 -7.76
N ASN A 367 8.57 13.25 -8.44
CA ASN A 367 7.25 13.56 -7.87
C ASN A 367 6.31 12.35 -7.91
N SER A 368 5.26 12.40 -7.10
CA SER A 368 4.13 11.47 -7.13
C SER A 368 4.51 10.00 -6.89
N ASN A 369 5.58 9.75 -6.16
CA ASN A 369 6.06 8.38 -5.97
C ASN A 369 5.43 7.79 -4.71
N PHE A 370 4.59 6.78 -4.87
CA PHE A 370 3.83 6.18 -3.78
C PHE A 370 4.36 4.81 -3.40
N GLY A 371 4.53 4.55 -2.10
CA GLY A 371 4.70 3.17 -1.65
C GLY A 371 3.49 2.33 -2.06
N VAL A 372 2.31 2.75 -1.61
CA VAL A 372 1.02 2.16 -2.01
C VAL A 372 0.04 3.27 -2.39
N ASN A 373 -0.50 3.21 -3.61
CA ASN A 373 -1.52 4.11 -4.12
C ASN A 373 -2.85 3.37 -4.34
N ILE A 374 -3.89 3.75 -3.61
CA ILE A 374 -5.25 3.24 -3.78
C ILE A 374 -6.17 4.41 -4.13
N THR A 375 -6.66 4.43 -5.38
CA THR A 375 -7.33 5.63 -5.90
C THR A 375 -8.53 5.32 -6.79
N GLY A 376 -9.45 6.29 -6.85
CA GLY A 376 -10.61 6.27 -7.73
C GLY A 376 -11.85 5.63 -7.10
N SER A 377 -13.01 6.13 -7.53
CA SER A 377 -14.31 5.72 -7.00
C SER A 377 -14.58 4.23 -7.27
N GLY A 378 -15.08 3.52 -6.26
CA GLY A 378 -15.39 2.10 -6.36
C GLY A 378 -14.18 1.18 -6.19
N THR A 379 -12.96 1.72 -6.14
CA THR A 379 -11.77 0.95 -5.81
C THR A 379 -11.83 0.51 -4.34
N LYS A 380 -11.59 -0.79 -4.08
CA LYS A 380 -11.79 -1.37 -2.74
C LYS A 380 -10.72 -2.38 -2.36
N VAL A 381 -10.16 -2.23 -1.16
CA VAL A 381 -9.38 -3.27 -0.48
C VAL A 381 -10.14 -3.71 0.76
N SER A 382 -10.53 -4.99 0.86
CA SER A 382 -11.33 -5.41 2.00
C SER A 382 -11.22 -6.86 2.44
N THR A 383 -11.57 -7.10 3.69
CA THR A 383 -11.75 -8.44 4.26
C THR A 383 -13.10 -8.55 4.97
N ALA A 384 -13.66 -9.75 5.05
CA ALA A 384 -14.86 -9.96 5.87
C ALA A 384 -14.52 -9.95 7.39
N ALA A 385 -13.58 -10.78 7.83
CA ALA A 385 -13.20 -10.87 9.25
C ALA A 385 -11.69 -10.94 9.52
N GLY A 386 -10.87 -11.26 8.52
CA GLY A 386 -9.42 -11.33 8.69
C GLY A 386 -8.77 -9.94 8.81
N PRO A 387 -7.56 -9.82 9.38
CA PRO A 387 -6.86 -8.54 9.44
C PRO A 387 -6.48 -8.02 8.05
N LEU A 388 -6.40 -6.71 7.93
CA LEU A 388 -5.96 -5.97 6.75
C LEU A 388 -4.76 -5.10 7.15
N ALA A 389 -3.62 -5.32 6.51
CA ALA A 389 -2.41 -4.53 6.74
C ALA A 389 -1.89 -3.93 5.42
N ILE A 390 -1.57 -2.64 5.42
CA ILE A 390 -0.94 -1.93 4.31
C ILE A 390 0.31 -1.24 4.84
N THR A 391 1.45 -1.55 4.23
CA THR A 391 2.72 -0.87 4.48
C THR A 391 3.18 -0.23 3.18
N GLY A 392 3.42 1.08 3.21
CA GLY A 392 3.87 1.83 2.05
C GLY A 392 5.10 2.67 2.36
N THR A 393 6.10 2.57 1.50
CA THR A 393 7.30 3.40 1.51
C THR A 393 7.38 4.22 0.21
N GLY A 394 7.01 5.49 0.27
CA GLY A 394 7.30 6.44 -0.81
C GLY A 394 8.78 6.77 -0.84
N ALA A 395 9.20 7.51 -1.87
CA ALA A 395 10.51 8.15 -1.93
C ALA A 395 10.54 9.14 -3.10
N GLY A 396 11.24 10.25 -2.95
CA GLY A 396 11.42 11.19 -4.05
C GLY A 396 12.23 12.41 -3.65
N THR A 397 12.50 13.28 -4.61
CA THR A 397 13.21 14.56 -4.39
C THR A 397 12.34 15.80 -4.58
N GLY A 398 11.15 15.61 -5.15
CA GLY A 398 10.11 16.61 -5.42
C GLY A 398 8.91 16.45 -4.50
N SER A 399 7.71 16.73 -5.02
CA SER A 399 6.46 16.80 -4.25
C SER A 399 5.62 15.52 -4.37
N TRP A 400 4.61 15.37 -3.51
CA TRP A 400 3.58 14.32 -3.61
C TRP A 400 4.13 12.91 -3.45
N ASN A 401 5.20 12.72 -2.68
CA ASN A 401 5.76 11.39 -2.46
C ASN A 401 5.17 10.80 -1.19
N TYR A 402 4.22 9.86 -1.29
CA TYR A 402 3.54 9.31 -0.12
C TYR A 402 4.01 7.90 0.24
N GLY A 403 4.05 7.61 1.55
CA GLY A 403 4.08 6.23 2.00
C GLY A 403 2.85 5.48 1.50
N ILE A 404 1.67 5.96 1.92
CA ILE A 404 0.36 5.44 1.48
C ILE A 404 -0.50 6.61 1.00
N GLY A 405 -0.99 6.54 -0.24
CA GLY A 405 -2.02 7.43 -0.77
C GLY A 405 -3.36 6.71 -0.89
N LEU A 406 -4.41 7.22 -0.22
CA LEU A 406 -5.79 6.75 -0.36
C LEU A 406 -6.70 7.89 -0.81
N GLN A 407 -7.14 7.85 -2.06
CA GLN A 407 -7.66 9.05 -2.73
C GLN A 407 -8.96 8.81 -3.52
N THR A 408 -9.72 9.89 -3.74
CA THR A 408 -10.81 9.95 -4.73
C THR A 408 -11.89 8.88 -4.53
N GLY A 409 -12.36 8.67 -3.30
CA GLY A 409 -13.45 7.75 -2.97
C GLY A 409 -13.04 6.27 -2.84
N ALA A 410 -11.74 5.98 -2.92
CA ALA A 410 -11.23 4.63 -2.64
C ALA A 410 -11.50 4.21 -1.19
N THR A 411 -11.72 2.92 -0.96
CA THR A 411 -12.10 2.39 0.37
C THR A 411 -11.22 1.23 0.80
N VAL A 412 -10.67 1.33 2.01
CA VAL A 412 -10.03 0.24 2.75
C VAL A 412 -10.96 -0.17 3.88
N ALA A 413 -11.42 -1.42 3.90
CA ALA A 413 -12.45 -1.81 4.87
C ALA A 413 -12.36 -3.24 5.39
N THR A 414 -12.84 -3.44 6.61
CA THR A 414 -13.02 -4.77 7.19
C THR A 414 -14.41 -4.88 7.84
N GLY A 415 -14.96 -6.10 7.87
CA GLY A 415 -16.14 -6.38 8.68
C GLY A 415 -15.74 -6.34 10.17
N SER A 416 -15.01 -7.35 10.63
CA SER A 416 -14.58 -7.47 12.03
C SER A 416 -13.07 -7.57 12.26
N GLY A 417 -12.26 -7.58 11.21
CA GLY A 417 -10.80 -7.64 11.31
C GLY A 417 -10.19 -6.27 11.63
N SER A 418 -8.99 -6.23 12.19
CA SER A 418 -8.27 -4.96 12.37
C SER A 418 -7.75 -4.41 11.04
N ILE A 419 -7.63 -3.09 10.94
CA ILE A 419 -6.94 -2.38 9.86
C ILE A 419 -5.66 -1.77 10.42
N GLN A 420 -4.53 -2.01 9.75
CA GLN A 420 -3.25 -1.36 10.07
C GLN A 420 -2.69 -0.69 8.81
N LEU A 421 -2.44 0.61 8.88
CA LEU A 421 -1.80 1.40 7.84
C LEU A 421 -0.47 1.95 8.37
N THR A 422 0.63 1.62 7.71
CA THR A 422 1.97 2.14 8.05
C THR A 422 2.58 2.80 6.82
N GLY A 423 2.69 4.12 6.82
CA GLY A 423 3.18 4.89 5.69
C GLY A 423 4.44 5.68 6.02
N ASN A 424 5.49 5.55 5.21
CA ASN A 424 6.71 6.36 5.30
C ASN A 424 6.99 6.99 3.95
N SER A 425 7.08 8.33 3.86
CA SER A 425 7.38 8.98 2.58
C SER A 425 8.84 8.84 2.15
N ASN A 426 9.80 8.76 3.10
CA ASN A 426 11.26 8.79 2.85
C ASN A 426 11.75 9.84 1.83
N ALA A 427 10.92 10.83 1.46
CA ALA A 427 11.29 11.84 0.50
C ALA A 427 12.36 12.76 1.08
N SER A 428 13.07 13.40 0.17
CA SER A 428 14.14 14.36 0.44
C SER A 428 14.00 15.54 -0.51
N GLY A 429 14.91 16.52 -0.43
CA GLY A 429 14.90 17.67 -1.34
C GLY A 429 13.98 18.78 -0.86
N SER A 430 13.29 19.45 -1.78
CA SER A 430 12.56 20.70 -1.51
C SER A 430 11.10 20.70 -2.00
N GLY A 431 10.57 19.53 -2.36
CA GLY A 431 9.16 19.43 -2.73
C GLY A 431 8.25 19.42 -1.50
N THR A 432 6.97 19.55 -1.75
CA THR A 432 5.90 19.70 -0.74
C THR A 432 5.03 18.45 -0.69
N MET A 433 4.26 18.25 0.38
CA MET A 433 3.27 17.17 0.47
C MET A 433 3.92 15.81 0.32
N ASN A 434 4.92 15.54 1.16
CA ASN A 434 5.62 14.28 1.22
C ASN A 434 5.19 13.49 2.47
N ASP A 435 3.93 13.07 2.46
CA ASP A 435 3.27 12.56 3.66
C ASP A 435 3.53 11.08 3.91
N GLY A 436 3.55 10.69 5.19
CA GLY A 436 3.57 9.28 5.55
C GLY A 436 2.31 8.58 5.04
N ILE A 437 1.15 9.07 5.46
CA ILE A 437 -0.16 8.60 5.02
C ILE A 437 -1.00 9.80 4.59
N PHE A 438 -1.50 9.78 3.34
CA PHE A 438 -2.36 10.83 2.79
C PHE A 438 -3.73 10.27 2.39
N LEU A 439 -4.79 10.75 3.05
CA LEU A 439 -6.19 10.48 2.73
C LEU A 439 -6.83 11.74 2.15
N SER A 440 -7.34 11.66 0.93
CA SER A 440 -8.06 12.76 0.27
C SER A 440 -9.33 12.24 -0.40
N GLY A 441 -10.45 12.41 0.30
CA GLY A 441 -11.73 11.77 -0.02
C GLY A 441 -11.67 10.24 0.02
N GLY A 442 -10.70 9.67 0.74
CA GLY A 442 -10.49 8.24 0.90
C GLY A 442 -11.09 7.73 2.21
N ASN A 443 -11.51 6.46 2.25
CA ASN A 443 -12.24 5.93 3.40
C ASN A 443 -11.52 4.73 4.04
N VAL A 444 -11.41 4.73 5.37
CA VAL A 444 -10.89 3.62 6.17
C VAL A 444 -11.95 3.20 7.17
N ILE A 445 -12.58 2.04 6.95
CA ILE A 445 -13.81 1.66 7.67
C ILE A 445 -13.70 0.24 8.24
N SER A 446 -13.77 0.11 9.56
CA SER A 446 -14.04 -1.15 10.24
C SER A 446 -15.43 -1.11 10.89
N THR A 447 -16.29 -2.09 10.59
CA THR A 447 -17.74 -1.95 10.87
C THR A 447 -18.25 -2.70 12.10
N ALA A 448 -17.52 -3.69 12.61
CA ALA A 448 -17.99 -4.46 13.75
C ALA A 448 -17.73 -3.73 15.07
N SER A 449 -18.79 -3.36 15.79
CA SER A 449 -18.72 -2.84 17.14
C SER A 449 -18.32 -3.94 18.13
N ASN A 450 -17.03 -4.18 18.32
CA ASN A 450 -16.53 -5.15 19.29
C ASN A 450 -15.22 -4.67 19.91
N PRO A 451 -15.22 -4.20 21.17
CA PRO A 451 -14.01 -3.73 21.86
C PRO A 451 -12.89 -4.79 21.79
N GLY A 452 -11.76 -4.43 21.15
CA GLY A 452 -10.59 -5.30 21.00
C GLY A 452 -10.51 -6.10 19.68
N LEU A 453 -11.56 -6.06 18.85
CA LEU A 453 -11.53 -6.46 17.44
C LEU A 453 -11.88 -5.22 16.60
N ALA A 454 -11.76 -5.29 15.26
CA ALA A 454 -12.11 -4.15 14.39
C ALA A 454 -11.38 -2.83 14.70
N ASN A 455 -10.18 -2.91 15.32
CA ASN A 455 -9.34 -1.75 15.59
C ASN A 455 -8.80 -1.17 14.28
N VAL A 456 -8.60 0.14 14.23
CA VAL A 456 -7.90 0.83 13.15
C VAL A 456 -6.66 1.49 13.72
N THR A 457 -5.50 1.21 13.14
CA THR A 457 -4.23 1.84 13.51
C THR A 457 -3.60 2.46 12.28
N MET A 458 -3.26 3.74 12.38
CA MET A 458 -2.57 4.50 11.35
C MET A 458 -1.26 5.04 11.92
N THR A 459 -0.14 4.76 11.26
CA THR A 459 1.17 5.26 11.65
C THR A 459 1.86 5.84 10.44
N GLY A 460 2.02 7.16 10.41
CA GLY A 460 2.57 7.88 9.28
C GLY A 460 3.81 8.70 9.65
N THR A 461 4.83 8.63 8.82
CA THR A 461 6.06 9.42 8.94
C THR A 461 6.32 10.17 7.64
N ALA A 462 6.36 11.50 7.69
CA ALA A 462 6.62 12.34 6.53
C ALA A 462 8.08 12.22 6.04
N GLY A 463 8.34 12.76 4.85
CA GLY A 463 9.67 12.92 4.29
C GLY A 463 10.47 13.97 5.05
N SER A 464 11.81 13.86 5.01
CA SER A 464 12.70 14.87 5.60
C SER A 464 13.08 15.92 4.57
N THR A 465 12.08 16.62 4.03
CA THR A 465 12.29 17.63 2.98
C THR A 465 12.37 19.04 3.55
N THR A 466 12.74 20.01 2.72
CA THR A 466 12.70 21.44 3.05
C THR A 466 11.49 22.15 2.46
N GLY A 467 10.57 21.43 1.80
CA GLY A 467 9.31 22.00 1.34
C GLY A 467 8.35 22.18 2.50
N ASN A 468 7.06 22.38 2.20
CA ASN A 468 6.02 22.60 3.20
C ASN A 468 4.99 21.48 3.13
N ALA A 469 4.18 21.36 4.19
CA ALA A 469 3.06 20.45 4.29
C ALA A 469 3.48 18.97 4.12
N ASP A 470 4.61 18.60 4.71
CA ASP A 470 5.07 17.21 4.82
C ASP A 470 4.55 16.63 6.14
N GLU A 471 3.40 15.97 6.06
CA GLU A 471 2.66 15.52 7.23
C GLU A 471 2.90 14.05 7.57
N GLY A 472 2.93 13.72 8.86
CA GLY A 472 2.96 12.32 9.26
C GLY A 472 1.74 11.57 8.75
N VAL A 473 0.57 12.06 9.14
CA VAL A 473 -0.74 11.59 8.68
C VAL A 473 -1.62 12.77 8.31
N ALA A 474 -2.14 12.79 7.09
CA ALA A 474 -3.09 13.79 6.61
C ALA A 474 -4.44 13.14 6.23
N ILE A 475 -5.51 13.56 6.88
CA ILE A 475 -6.90 13.13 6.64
C ILE A 475 -7.69 14.35 6.17
N THR A 476 -7.97 14.44 4.87
CA THR A 476 -8.50 15.67 4.26
C THR A 476 -9.64 15.38 3.30
N SER A 477 -10.28 16.46 2.79
CA SER A 477 -11.17 16.39 1.63
C SER A 477 -12.38 15.46 1.82
N ASN A 478 -13.00 15.46 3.00
CA ASN A 478 -14.15 14.63 3.37
C ASN A 478 -13.82 13.13 3.41
N SER A 479 -12.69 12.79 4.05
CA SER A 479 -12.31 11.40 4.28
C SER A 479 -13.00 10.86 5.54
N ASP A 480 -13.47 9.61 5.49
CA ASP A 480 -14.07 8.93 6.64
C ASP A 480 -13.12 7.88 7.21
N VAL A 481 -12.69 8.06 8.47
CA VAL A 481 -11.92 7.09 9.24
C VAL A 481 -12.76 6.62 10.42
N THR A 482 -13.25 5.39 10.34
CA THR A 482 -14.17 4.83 11.32
C THR A 482 -13.70 3.46 11.77
N ALA A 483 -13.54 3.28 13.08
CA ALA A 483 -13.24 2.00 13.69
C ALA A 483 -14.46 1.44 14.43
N GLY A 484 -14.64 0.11 14.37
CA GLY A 484 -15.63 -0.58 15.19
C GLY A 484 -15.06 -0.98 16.57
N GLY A 485 -13.73 -1.03 16.67
CA GLY A 485 -12.98 -1.05 17.93
C GLY A 485 -12.21 0.26 18.13
N SER A 486 -11.09 0.22 18.84
CA SER A 486 -10.27 1.41 19.08
C SER A 486 -9.68 1.97 17.79
N LEU A 487 -9.55 3.29 17.72
CA LEU A 487 -8.89 4.01 16.63
C LEU A 487 -7.64 4.69 17.16
N THR A 488 -6.49 4.41 16.56
CA THR A 488 -5.23 5.07 16.88
C THR A 488 -4.63 5.70 15.64
N VAL A 489 -4.36 7.00 15.69
CA VAL A 489 -3.67 7.75 14.65
C VAL A 489 -2.38 8.30 15.23
N THR A 490 -1.24 7.93 14.65
CA THR A 490 0.08 8.42 15.04
C THR A 490 0.78 9.01 13.84
N GLY A 491 1.17 10.27 13.93
CA GLY A 491 1.82 10.98 12.84
C GLY A 491 3.07 11.73 13.29
N HIS A 492 4.12 11.64 12.48
CA HIS A 492 5.34 12.41 12.65
C HIS A 492 5.64 13.24 11.40
N GLY A 493 5.49 14.55 11.52
CA GLY A 493 6.01 15.52 10.56
C GLY A 493 7.53 15.52 10.66
N ASN A 494 8.20 15.52 9.52
CA ASN A 494 9.65 15.32 9.44
C ASN A 494 10.35 16.36 8.55
N GLY A 495 9.59 17.20 7.87
CA GLY A 495 10.10 18.28 7.05
C GLY A 495 10.66 19.44 7.89
N SER A 496 11.29 20.38 7.19
CA SER A 496 11.90 21.57 7.77
C SER A 496 11.34 22.88 7.21
N GLY A 497 10.25 22.86 6.45
CA GLY A 497 9.57 24.07 5.98
C GLY A 497 8.46 24.52 6.94
N ASN A 498 7.31 24.90 6.41
CA ASN A 498 6.12 25.24 7.20
C ASN A 498 5.07 24.15 7.09
N ASP A 499 4.12 24.13 8.03
CA ASP A 499 2.97 23.22 8.01
C ASP A 499 3.36 21.74 8.13
N GLU A 500 4.51 21.44 8.74
CA GLU A 500 5.06 20.08 8.86
C GLU A 500 4.37 19.30 9.99
N ASN A 501 3.05 19.16 9.93
CA ASN A 501 2.26 18.66 11.05
C ASN A 501 2.51 17.17 11.33
N GLY A 502 2.41 16.77 12.61
CA GLY A 502 2.37 15.36 12.96
C GLY A 502 1.14 14.69 12.37
N VAL A 503 -0.04 15.16 12.78
CA VAL A 503 -1.34 14.72 12.27
C VAL A 503 -2.16 15.93 11.82
N THR A 504 -2.69 15.89 10.61
CA THR A 504 -3.65 16.87 10.08
C THR A 504 -4.99 16.19 9.82
N ILE A 505 -6.08 16.76 10.34
CA ILE A 505 -7.46 16.35 10.04
C ILE A 505 -8.22 17.59 9.58
N SER A 506 -8.66 17.63 8.32
CA SER A 506 -9.25 18.85 7.77
C SER A 506 -10.40 18.64 6.79
N GLY A 507 -11.12 19.72 6.51
CA GLY A 507 -12.36 19.70 5.74
C GLY A 507 -13.46 18.97 6.50
N SER A 508 -14.56 18.59 5.85
CA SER A 508 -15.65 17.86 6.52
C SER A 508 -15.34 16.37 6.72
N SER A 509 -14.09 16.03 7.02
CA SER A 509 -13.63 14.68 7.31
C SER A 509 -14.15 14.23 8.69
N ILE A 510 -14.38 12.91 8.83
CA ILE A 510 -14.90 12.30 10.06
C ILE A 510 -13.88 11.30 10.59
N VAL A 511 -13.53 11.41 11.87
CA VAL A 511 -12.64 10.47 12.57
C VAL A 511 -13.35 9.95 13.83
N SER A 512 -13.69 8.66 13.86
CA SER A 512 -14.52 8.07 14.92
C SER A 512 -14.16 6.64 15.30
N ALA A 513 -14.28 6.31 16.59
CA ALA A 513 -14.09 4.95 17.13
C ALA A 513 -15.41 4.25 17.51
N ASN A 514 -16.58 4.77 17.07
CA ASN A 514 -17.91 4.19 17.33
C ASN A 514 -18.15 3.76 18.80
N GLY A 515 -17.68 4.54 19.76
CA GLY A 515 -17.85 4.26 21.19
C GLY A 515 -16.71 3.50 21.86
N ALA A 516 -15.66 3.13 21.12
CA ALA A 516 -14.38 2.69 21.67
C ALA A 516 -13.41 3.88 21.83
N TRP A 517 -12.19 3.62 22.29
CA TRP A 517 -11.18 4.67 22.50
C TRP A 517 -10.66 5.23 21.17
N LEU A 518 -10.61 6.55 21.07
CA LEU A 518 -9.94 7.30 20.01
C LEU A 518 -8.65 7.92 20.57
N THR A 519 -7.51 7.58 19.98
CA THR A 519 -6.21 8.18 20.33
C THR A 519 -5.58 8.82 19.11
N ILE A 520 -5.23 10.10 19.21
CA ILE A 520 -4.49 10.83 18.18
C ILE A 520 -3.18 11.33 18.81
N THR A 521 -2.07 10.96 18.21
CA THR A 521 -0.74 11.39 18.66
C THR A 521 0.03 11.98 17.51
N GLY A 522 0.47 13.22 17.65
CA GLY A 522 1.18 13.92 16.60
C GLY A 522 2.43 14.64 17.10
N THR A 523 3.51 14.55 16.32
CA THR A 523 4.73 15.32 16.53
C THR A 523 5.05 16.08 15.24
N GLY A 524 5.07 17.41 15.30
CA GLY A 524 5.42 18.26 14.16
C GLY A 524 6.88 18.09 13.72
N GLY A 525 7.19 18.60 12.53
CA GLY A 525 8.54 18.68 11.95
C GLY A 525 9.34 19.88 12.48
N LEU A 526 10.67 19.80 12.36
CA LEU A 526 11.61 20.80 12.89
C LEU A 526 11.69 22.09 12.05
N GLY A 527 10.58 22.44 11.40
CA GLY A 527 10.49 23.52 10.44
C GLY A 527 10.50 24.92 11.03
N TYR A 528 9.98 25.88 10.26
CA TYR A 528 9.87 27.26 10.66
C TYR A 528 8.58 27.49 11.43
N SER A 529 7.43 27.60 10.75
CA SER A 529 6.17 27.99 11.39
C SER A 529 5.05 27.00 11.10
N SER A 530 4.03 26.99 11.95
CA SER A 530 2.81 26.19 11.77
C SER A 530 3.03 24.67 11.79
N ASN A 531 4.08 24.17 12.46
CA ASN A 531 4.32 22.72 12.55
C ASN A 531 3.71 22.17 13.84
N ALA A 532 2.39 22.00 13.82
CA ALA A 532 1.68 21.51 14.97
C ALA A 532 1.95 20.01 15.21
N GLY A 533 1.82 19.57 16.46
CA GLY A 533 1.72 18.15 16.76
C GLY A 533 0.48 17.57 16.11
N VAL A 534 -0.68 18.11 16.47
CA VAL A 534 -1.99 17.75 15.90
C VAL A 534 -2.72 19.01 15.43
N ASN A 535 -3.18 19.03 14.18
CA ASN A 535 -3.96 20.10 13.59
C ASN A 535 -5.33 19.58 13.12
N ILE A 536 -6.42 20.13 13.66
CA ILE A 536 -7.81 19.76 13.33
C ILE A 536 -8.55 21.00 12.85
N SER A 537 -9.02 21.00 11.60
CA SER A 537 -9.69 22.18 11.01
C SER A 537 -10.95 21.84 10.20
N GLY A 538 -12.11 22.34 10.65
CA GLY A 538 -13.39 22.12 9.95
C GLY A 538 -13.93 20.69 9.97
N ALA A 539 -13.30 19.81 10.76
CA ALA A 539 -13.56 18.37 10.81
C ALA A 539 -14.40 17.97 12.03
N ILE A 540 -14.90 16.73 11.99
CA ILE A 540 -15.58 16.09 13.13
C ILE A 540 -14.67 14.98 13.66
N VAL A 541 -14.26 15.12 14.90
CA VAL A 541 -13.46 14.12 15.62
C VAL A 541 -14.26 13.72 16.83
N GLY A 542 -14.82 12.52 16.82
CA GLY A 542 -15.61 12.15 17.97
C GLY A 542 -16.12 10.73 17.99
N ASP A 543 -16.58 10.35 19.17
CA ASP A 543 -17.22 9.08 19.42
C ASP A 543 -18.55 9.33 20.12
N GLU A 544 -19.54 8.49 19.81
CA GLU A 544 -20.85 8.64 20.43
C GLU A 544 -20.84 8.18 21.90
N PHE A 545 -19.82 7.41 22.32
CA PHE A 545 -19.75 6.75 23.65
C PHE A 545 -18.31 6.44 24.18
N GLY A 546 -17.26 6.82 23.47
CA GLY A 546 -15.87 6.44 23.76
C GLY A 546 -15.11 7.55 24.51
N SER A 547 -13.83 7.36 24.78
CA SER A 547 -12.96 8.44 25.27
C SER A 547 -12.05 8.90 24.12
N VAL A 548 -11.74 10.20 24.09
CA VAL A 548 -10.88 10.82 23.09
C VAL A 548 -9.61 11.34 23.78
N ASP A 549 -8.45 10.81 23.39
CA ASP A 549 -7.14 11.28 23.83
C ASP A 549 -6.40 11.89 22.62
N ILE A 550 -6.08 13.17 22.70
CA ILE A 550 -5.28 13.88 21.71
C ILE A 550 -4.02 14.37 22.40
N THR A 551 -2.88 13.85 21.97
CA THR A 551 -1.57 14.30 22.41
C THR A 551 -0.81 14.91 21.24
N GLY A 552 -0.37 16.15 21.38
CA GLY A 552 0.32 16.89 20.33
C GLY A 552 1.61 17.53 20.83
N THR A 553 2.71 17.32 20.12
CA THR A 553 3.96 18.05 20.33
C THR A 553 4.27 18.87 19.08
N GLY A 554 4.14 20.18 19.18
CA GLY A 554 4.56 21.11 18.14
C GLY A 554 6.06 21.05 17.94
N ALA A 555 6.52 21.53 16.79
CA ALA A 555 7.94 21.59 16.49
C ALA A 555 8.31 22.80 15.64
N GLY A 556 9.58 23.18 15.64
CA GLY A 556 10.09 24.26 14.80
C GLY A 556 10.70 25.42 15.57
N VAL A 557 11.00 26.51 14.88
CA VAL A 557 11.73 27.67 15.44
C VAL A 557 11.05 29.02 15.23
N GLY A 558 10.08 29.09 14.33
CA GLY A 558 9.23 30.24 14.02
C GLY A 558 7.98 30.27 14.90
N SER A 559 6.86 30.74 14.35
CA SER A 559 5.61 30.97 15.10
C SER A 559 4.55 29.88 14.89
N SER A 560 3.55 29.82 15.78
CA SER A 560 2.38 28.95 15.66
C SER A 560 2.71 27.45 15.61
N ASN A 561 3.78 27.04 16.29
CA ASN A 561 4.19 25.64 16.40
C ASN A 561 3.46 24.97 17.57
N ASP A 562 2.14 24.89 17.43
CA ASP A 562 1.24 24.48 18.50
C ASP A 562 1.43 23.00 18.88
N GLY A 563 1.21 22.65 20.15
CA GLY A 563 1.03 21.25 20.52
C GLY A 563 -0.17 20.66 19.78
N ILE A 564 -1.33 21.27 20.03
CA ILE A 564 -2.62 20.92 19.42
C ILE A 564 -3.28 22.21 18.92
N SER A 565 -3.74 22.21 17.67
CA SER A 565 -4.51 23.30 17.06
C SER A 565 -5.87 22.79 16.59
N ILE A 566 -6.97 23.37 17.10
CA ILE A 566 -8.35 22.99 16.77
C ILE A 566 -9.10 24.23 16.28
N GLN A 567 -9.49 24.26 15.00
CA GLN A 567 -10.02 25.46 14.35
C GLN A 567 -11.32 25.18 13.58
N GLY A 568 -12.43 25.81 13.97
CA GLY A 568 -13.72 25.62 13.27
C GLY A 568 -14.22 24.16 13.27
N ALA A 569 -13.70 23.33 14.18
CA ALA A 569 -13.91 21.89 14.23
C ALA A 569 -14.84 21.49 15.38
N TRP A 570 -15.30 20.24 15.35
CA TRP A 570 -16.12 19.65 16.40
C TRP A 570 -15.40 18.44 16.98
N VAL A 571 -15.01 18.53 18.26
CA VAL A 571 -14.43 17.42 19.02
C VAL A 571 -15.43 16.98 20.09
N GLU A 572 -15.92 15.75 20.00
CA GLU A 572 -16.97 15.26 20.89
C GLU A 572 -16.66 13.87 21.45
N GLY A 573 -16.84 13.73 22.76
CA GLY A 573 -16.88 12.46 23.45
C GLY A 573 -18.32 12.15 23.84
N GLY A 574 -18.66 10.87 23.86
CA GLY A 574 -20.00 10.42 24.23
C GLY A 574 -20.42 10.61 25.69
N ASN A 575 -21.54 9.98 26.08
CA ASN A 575 -21.94 9.98 27.50
C ASN A 575 -20.98 9.18 28.35
N LEU A 576 -20.52 9.78 29.46
CA LEU A 576 -19.50 9.21 30.35
C LEU A 576 -18.09 9.16 29.71
N SER A 577 -17.89 9.86 28.60
CA SER A 577 -16.58 10.01 27.96
C SER A 577 -15.68 11.00 28.69
N GLU A 578 -14.40 10.80 28.48
CA GLU A 578 -13.33 11.72 28.82
C GLU A 578 -12.72 12.23 27.51
N ILE A 579 -12.59 13.55 27.38
CA ILE A 579 -11.71 14.18 26.40
C ILE A 579 -10.46 14.62 27.15
N ASP A 580 -9.32 14.07 26.77
CA ASP A 580 -7.99 14.49 27.19
C ASP A 580 -7.28 15.19 26.01
N LEU A 581 -6.95 16.47 26.17
CA LEU A 581 -6.12 17.22 25.24
C LEU A 581 -4.79 17.53 25.92
N HIS A 582 -3.69 16.96 25.44
CA HIS A 582 -2.35 17.21 25.97
C HIS A 582 -1.42 17.79 24.90
N GLY A 583 -1.25 19.10 24.93
CA GLY A 583 -0.47 19.84 23.95
C GLY A 583 0.81 20.44 24.53
N VAL A 584 1.92 20.21 23.85
CA VAL A 584 3.21 20.85 24.14
C VAL A 584 3.66 21.58 22.90
N ALA A 585 3.64 22.91 22.91
CA ALA A 585 4.28 23.69 21.88
C ALA A 585 5.79 23.57 21.99
N CYS A 586 6.47 23.81 20.88
CA CYS A 586 7.91 23.91 20.88
C CYS A 586 8.34 24.93 19.84
N GLY A 587 9.24 25.82 20.22
CA GLY A 587 9.65 26.92 19.36
C GLY A 587 10.40 27.99 20.11
N TRP A 588 10.96 28.91 19.33
CA TRP A 588 11.56 30.15 19.84
C TRP A 588 10.77 31.38 19.38
N GLY A 589 9.70 31.20 18.60
CA GLY A 589 8.95 32.28 18.00
C GLY A 589 7.83 32.78 18.88
N SER A 590 6.84 33.37 18.23
CA SER A 590 5.62 33.90 18.84
C SER A 590 4.45 32.95 18.61
N ASP A 591 3.42 33.09 19.43
CA ASP A 591 2.14 32.40 19.23
C ASP A 591 2.26 30.86 19.24
N ASP A 592 3.28 30.30 19.91
CA ASP A 592 3.51 28.87 20.04
C ASP A 592 2.69 28.33 21.24
N THR A 593 1.46 27.87 20.97
CA THR A 593 0.47 27.53 22.00
C THR A 593 0.44 26.03 22.31
N GLY A 594 0.43 25.66 23.59
CA GLY A 594 0.28 24.25 23.98
C GLY A 594 -0.98 23.62 23.39
N VAL A 595 -2.15 24.18 23.73
CA VAL A 595 -3.44 23.84 23.12
C VAL A 595 -4.18 25.09 22.65
N TYR A 596 -4.37 25.22 21.34
CA TYR A 596 -5.09 26.32 20.69
C TYR A 596 -6.47 25.84 20.19
N ILE A 597 -7.55 26.50 20.63
CA ILE A 597 -8.93 26.20 20.25
C ILE A 597 -9.57 27.49 19.73
N ASN A 598 -9.96 27.52 18.46
CA ASN A 598 -10.50 28.71 17.81
C ASN A 598 -11.77 28.40 17.01
N ASP A 599 -12.88 29.09 17.27
CA ASP A 599 -14.16 28.87 16.58
C ASP A 599 -14.64 27.40 16.60
N ALA A 600 -14.14 26.60 17.54
CA ALA A 600 -14.34 25.15 17.60
C ALA A 600 -15.17 24.75 18.83
N THR A 601 -15.78 23.56 18.78
CA THR A 601 -16.51 22.98 19.92
C THR A 601 -15.75 21.78 20.47
N VAL A 602 -15.54 21.73 21.78
CA VAL A 602 -15.03 20.57 22.52
C VAL A 602 -16.08 20.19 23.56
N GLY A 603 -16.65 18.99 23.46
CA GLY A 603 -17.75 18.57 24.33
C GLY A 603 -17.68 17.13 24.82
N ALA A 604 -17.75 16.93 26.13
CA ALA A 604 -17.79 15.61 26.79
C ALA A 604 -18.37 15.71 28.21
N SER A 605 -18.48 14.58 28.91
CA SER A 605 -18.85 14.57 30.34
C SER A 605 -17.70 15.01 31.25
N TYR A 606 -16.48 14.66 30.85
CA TYR A 606 -15.25 15.10 31.50
C TYR A 606 -14.29 15.62 30.44
N ILE A 607 -13.76 16.82 30.66
CA ILE A 607 -12.83 17.48 29.74
C ILE A 607 -11.59 17.88 30.52
N ASN A 608 -10.43 17.40 30.10
CA ASN A 608 -9.14 17.77 30.64
C ASN A 608 -8.26 18.32 29.51
N ILE A 609 -7.84 19.57 29.66
CA ILE A 609 -7.00 20.28 28.70
C ILE A 609 -5.72 20.67 29.41
N THR A 610 -4.60 20.07 29.00
CA THR A 610 -3.28 20.41 29.50
C THR A 610 -2.40 20.95 28.37
N GLY A 611 -1.97 22.20 28.51
CA GLY A 611 -1.18 22.89 27.51
C GLY A 611 0.13 23.45 28.07
N THR A 612 1.24 23.27 27.36
CA THR A 612 2.52 23.93 27.65
C THR A 612 2.94 24.75 26.43
N GLY A 613 2.92 26.07 26.56
CA GLY A 613 3.49 27.00 25.59
C GLY A 613 5.01 26.98 25.62
N ALA A 614 5.64 27.36 24.52
CA ALA A 614 7.09 27.44 24.39
C ALA A 614 7.47 28.73 23.67
N GLY A 615 8.71 29.19 23.81
CA GLY A 615 9.20 30.38 23.10
C GLY A 615 9.73 31.49 24.01
N LEU A 616 10.44 32.42 23.36
CA LEU A 616 11.05 33.61 23.99
C LEU A 616 10.44 34.92 23.48
N VAL A 617 9.58 34.86 22.47
CA VAL A 617 8.85 36.03 21.94
C VAL A 617 7.47 36.08 22.60
N ALA A 618 6.62 37.02 22.21
CA ALA A 618 5.28 37.22 22.78
C ALA A 618 4.26 36.16 22.31
N GLY A 619 3.17 35.97 23.07
CA GLY A 619 1.99 35.20 22.65
C GLY A 619 2.06 33.69 22.92
N ASN A 620 3.00 33.23 23.73
CA ASN A 620 3.25 31.80 23.91
C ASN A 620 2.40 31.22 25.04
N ASP A 621 1.14 30.91 24.71
CA ASP A 621 0.13 30.49 25.68
C ASP A 621 0.25 29.00 26.06
N GLY A 622 -0.07 28.66 27.31
CA GLY A 622 -0.30 27.26 27.68
C GLY A 622 -1.53 26.72 26.96
N VAL A 623 -2.67 27.34 27.23
CA VAL A 623 -3.96 27.04 26.60
C VAL A 623 -4.60 28.34 26.14
N ASN A 624 -5.07 28.41 24.89
CA ASN A 624 -5.77 29.56 24.32
C ASN A 624 -7.09 29.15 23.67
N ILE A 625 -8.19 29.69 24.17
CA ILE A 625 -9.56 29.43 23.70
C ILE A 625 -10.15 30.75 23.16
N SER A 626 -10.38 30.81 21.84
CA SER A 626 -10.70 32.05 21.13
C SER A 626 -11.66 31.88 19.94
N GLY A 627 -11.96 32.98 19.23
CA GLY A 627 -13.05 32.99 18.23
C GLY A 627 -14.36 32.63 18.93
N GLY A 628 -15.44 32.22 18.31
CA GLY A 628 -16.62 31.71 19.02
C GLY A 628 -16.45 30.33 19.67
N ALA A 629 -15.25 29.93 20.11
CA ALA A 629 -15.00 28.59 20.63
C ALA A 629 -15.87 28.25 21.85
N GLN A 630 -16.22 26.97 21.96
CA GLN A 630 -17.04 26.43 23.04
C GLN A 630 -16.37 25.21 23.65
N VAL A 631 -16.05 25.28 24.93
CA VAL A 631 -15.67 24.10 25.74
C VAL A 631 -16.84 23.84 26.68
N LEU A 632 -17.61 22.79 26.40
CA LEU A 632 -18.89 22.61 27.07
C LEU A 632 -19.16 21.18 27.52
N ILE A 633 -19.94 21.06 28.59
CA ILE A 633 -20.58 19.79 28.93
C ILE A 633 -22.00 19.84 28.35
N PRO A 634 -22.36 18.97 27.39
CA PRO A 634 -23.64 19.05 26.70
C PRO A 634 -24.82 18.75 27.65
N SER A 635 -25.99 19.35 27.36
CA SER A 635 -27.18 19.22 28.21
C SER A 635 -27.75 17.80 28.19
N SER A 636 -28.31 17.38 29.34
CA SER A 636 -28.77 16.00 29.56
C SER A 636 -29.97 15.56 28.72
N GLU A 637 -30.68 16.47 28.02
CA GLU A 637 -31.86 16.11 27.21
C GLU A 637 -31.54 15.23 26.00
N ALA A 638 -30.28 15.19 25.55
CA ALA A 638 -29.85 14.28 24.50
C ALA A 638 -29.66 12.83 25.00
N PHE A 639 -29.66 12.58 26.32
CA PHE A 639 -29.04 11.39 26.89
C PHE A 639 -29.85 10.72 28.02
N SER A 640 -29.95 9.38 28.00
CA SER A 640 -30.85 8.61 28.86
C SER A 640 -30.24 8.13 30.20
N ALA A 641 -28.92 8.29 30.39
CA ALA A 641 -28.21 7.83 31.58
C ALA A 641 -27.84 9.00 32.51
N PRO A 642 -27.91 8.83 33.85
CA PRO A 642 -27.48 9.85 34.80
C PRO A 642 -25.96 10.03 34.73
N ILE A 643 -25.52 11.26 34.41
CA ILE A 643 -24.11 11.67 34.41
C ILE A 643 -23.67 11.84 35.87
N VAL A 644 -22.53 11.25 36.25
CA VAL A 644 -22.16 11.03 37.67
C VAL A 644 -21.17 12.07 38.20
N ALA A 645 -20.45 12.78 37.32
CA ALA A 645 -19.64 13.96 37.64
C ALA A 645 -19.32 14.72 36.35
N ASN A 646 -19.45 16.05 36.38
CA ASN A 646 -19.24 16.93 35.24
C ASN A 646 -18.05 17.85 35.55
N THR A 647 -16.89 17.60 34.95
CA THR A 647 -15.70 18.42 35.24
C THR A 647 -15.06 18.93 33.96
N ILE A 648 -14.72 20.22 33.95
CA ILE A 648 -13.81 20.84 32.98
C ILE A 648 -12.56 21.26 33.74
N ASP A 649 -11.44 20.60 33.46
CA ASP A 649 -10.12 20.89 34.02
C ASP A 649 -9.23 21.48 32.91
N ILE A 650 -8.80 22.73 33.06
CA ILE A 650 -7.91 23.41 32.12
C ILE A 650 -6.64 23.81 32.84
N THR A 651 -5.52 23.20 32.45
CA THR A 651 -4.19 23.48 32.98
C THR A 651 -3.29 24.03 31.87
N GLY A 652 -2.77 25.23 32.05
CA GLY A 652 -1.89 25.86 31.09
C GLY A 652 -0.62 26.40 31.72
N THR A 653 0.52 26.15 31.07
CA THR A 653 1.81 26.75 31.42
C THR A 653 2.35 27.53 30.22
N SER A 654 2.55 28.84 30.36
CA SER A 654 3.06 29.68 29.26
C SER A 654 4.58 29.52 29.05
N GLY A 655 5.04 30.03 27.90
CA GLY A 655 6.45 30.15 27.55
C GLY A 655 7.21 31.18 28.41
N LEU A 656 8.52 31.33 28.14
CA LEU A 656 9.39 32.30 28.82
C LEU A 656 9.44 33.65 28.08
N GLY A 657 8.37 33.99 27.39
CA GLY A 657 8.34 35.08 26.44
C GLY A 657 8.44 36.47 27.05
N SER A 658 8.34 37.45 26.15
CA SER A 658 8.59 38.87 26.44
C SER A 658 7.34 39.73 26.59
N ALA A 659 6.14 39.19 26.34
CA ALA A 659 4.83 39.83 26.57
C ALA A 659 3.66 38.92 26.15
N ASN A 660 2.51 39.10 26.78
CA ASN A 660 1.26 38.38 26.48
C ASN A 660 1.44 36.85 26.47
N ASP A 661 2.19 36.32 27.44
CA ASP A 661 2.39 34.88 27.59
C ASP A 661 1.48 34.35 28.69
N GLU A 662 0.29 33.89 28.31
CA GLU A 662 -0.74 33.48 29.26
C GLU A 662 -0.66 31.99 29.62
N GLY A 663 -0.85 31.65 30.90
CA GLY A 663 -1.01 30.24 31.28
C GLY A 663 -2.27 29.68 30.62
N VAL A 664 -3.41 30.30 30.91
CA VAL A 664 -4.71 30.04 30.27
C VAL A 664 -5.30 31.36 29.76
N ARG A 665 -5.68 31.41 28.50
CA ARG A 665 -6.32 32.56 27.85
C ARG A 665 -7.69 32.18 27.30
N ILE A 666 -8.71 32.99 27.58
CA ILE A 666 -10.06 32.85 27.04
C ILE A 666 -10.52 34.21 26.50
N SER A 667 -10.81 34.31 25.20
CA SER A 667 -11.21 35.57 24.54
C SER A 667 -12.32 35.34 23.53
N ASP A 668 -13.45 36.06 23.64
CA ASP A 668 -14.63 35.88 22.78
C ASP A 668 -15.22 34.44 22.75
N ALA A 669 -14.78 33.58 23.67
CA ALA A 669 -15.15 32.18 23.75
C ALA A 669 -16.02 31.86 24.98
N ARG A 670 -16.62 30.67 24.99
CA ARG A 670 -17.46 30.18 26.09
C ARG A 670 -16.89 28.90 26.66
N THR A 671 -16.67 28.87 27.97
CA THR A 671 -16.44 27.64 28.74
C THR A 671 -17.62 27.45 29.67
N THR A 672 -18.46 26.44 29.42
CA THR A 672 -19.76 26.33 30.09
C THR A 672 -20.17 24.92 30.45
N ILE A 673 -20.74 24.75 31.64
CA ILE A 673 -21.53 23.56 31.97
C ILE A 673 -22.97 23.84 31.48
N GLY A 674 -23.53 22.96 30.64
CA GLY A 674 -24.80 23.21 29.97
C GLY A 674 -26.02 23.25 30.89
N GLU A 675 -27.03 24.07 30.54
CA GLU A 675 -28.18 24.51 31.37
C GLU A 675 -29.06 23.42 32.03
N ASP A 676 -28.87 22.15 31.69
CA ASP A 676 -29.63 21.01 32.22
C ASP A 676 -28.73 19.89 32.78
N ALA A 677 -27.53 20.22 33.26
CA ALA A 677 -26.70 19.28 33.99
C ALA A 677 -27.37 18.99 35.35
N LYS A 678 -28.15 17.89 35.43
CA LYS A 678 -28.87 17.49 36.66
C LYS A 678 -27.95 17.15 37.85
N SER A 679 -26.64 17.22 37.67
CA SER A 679 -25.59 16.93 38.63
C SER A 679 -24.66 18.12 38.73
N ALA A 680 -24.24 18.45 39.96
CA ALA A 680 -23.26 19.50 40.19
C ALA A 680 -22.00 19.24 39.35
N GLY A 681 -21.58 20.22 38.57
CA GLY A 681 -20.33 20.23 37.83
C GLY A 681 -19.29 21.18 38.42
N SER A 682 -18.09 21.15 37.87
CA SER A 682 -17.03 22.07 38.27
C SER A 682 -16.18 22.46 37.07
N ILE A 683 -15.78 23.73 37.04
CA ILE A 683 -14.81 24.26 36.08
C ILE A 683 -13.58 24.68 36.88
N PHE A 684 -12.43 24.10 36.60
CA PHE A 684 -11.16 24.47 37.20
C PHE A 684 -10.19 24.99 36.14
N LEU A 685 -9.70 26.21 36.35
CA LEU A 685 -8.66 26.82 35.53
C LEU A 685 -7.38 26.95 36.37
N TRP A 686 -6.31 26.30 35.92
CA TRP A 686 -4.97 26.37 36.48
C TRP A 686 -4.01 26.99 35.46
N GLY A 687 -3.49 28.16 35.78
CA GLY A 687 -2.66 28.91 34.85
C GLY A 687 -1.31 29.28 35.45
N THR A 688 -0.22 28.91 34.80
CA THR A 688 1.13 29.34 35.20
C THR A 688 1.74 30.17 34.09
N SER A 689 1.91 31.47 34.31
CA SER A 689 2.68 32.31 33.39
C SER A 689 4.15 32.37 33.81
N ARG A 690 5.04 32.12 32.85
CA ARG A 690 6.49 32.22 33.03
C ARG A 690 7.12 33.40 32.29
N GLY A 691 6.31 34.18 31.59
CA GLY A 691 6.77 35.37 30.87
C GLY A 691 7.43 36.39 31.81
N THR A 692 8.33 37.18 31.23
CA THR A 692 9.01 38.28 31.93
C THR A 692 8.56 39.66 31.45
N GLY A 693 7.56 39.66 30.59
CA GLY A 693 7.03 40.78 29.85
C GLY A 693 5.94 41.58 30.54
N THR A 694 5.35 42.46 29.74
CA THR A 694 4.11 43.15 30.11
C THR A 694 2.90 42.31 29.70
N ASN A 695 1.83 42.35 30.50
CA ASN A 695 0.57 41.64 30.26
C ASN A 695 0.67 40.10 30.34
N ASP A 696 1.56 39.57 31.16
CA ASP A 696 1.68 38.13 31.35
C ASP A 696 0.79 37.67 32.53
N TYR A 697 -0.27 36.93 32.22
CA TYR A 697 -1.25 36.47 33.21
C TYR A 697 -1.19 34.97 33.42
N GLY A 698 -1.31 34.52 34.66
CA GLY A 698 -1.58 33.10 34.91
C GLY A 698 -2.86 32.68 34.20
N ILE A 699 -3.93 33.45 34.40
CA ILE A 699 -5.23 33.28 33.74
C ILE A 699 -5.72 34.63 33.20
N ASP A 700 -6.06 34.72 31.92
CA ASP A 700 -6.66 35.90 31.27
C ASP A 700 -8.02 35.57 30.64
N ILE A 701 -9.09 36.19 31.15
CA ILE A 701 -10.45 36.07 30.63
C ILE A 701 -10.86 37.43 30.08
N GLN A 702 -10.80 37.60 28.76
CA GLN A 702 -10.98 38.90 28.10
C GLN A 702 -12.46 39.30 27.96
N GLU A 703 -12.71 40.59 27.67
CA GLU A 703 -14.07 41.07 27.36
C GLU A 703 -14.68 40.26 26.21
N GLY A 704 -15.96 39.90 26.32
CA GLY A 704 -16.63 39.01 25.36
C GLY A 704 -16.53 37.52 25.68
N ALA A 705 -15.55 37.10 26.49
CA ALA A 705 -15.47 35.72 26.99
C ALA A 705 -16.46 35.45 28.13
N ALA A 706 -16.91 34.21 28.25
CA ALA A 706 -17.73 33.75 29.35
C ALA A 706 -17.23 32.42 29.93
N VAL A 707 -17.00 32.40 31.24
CA VAL A 707 -16.85 31.17 32.02
C VAL A 707 -18.08 31.07 32.91
N ALA A 708 -19.07 30.30 32.45
CA ALA A 708 -20.38 30.28 33.08
C ALA A 708 -20.77 28.89 33.52
N ASP A 709 -21.58 28.89 34.56
CA ASP A 709 -22.16 27.71 35.16
C ASP A 709 -23.68 27.85 35.07
N ASP A 710 -24.41 26.73 34.96
CA ASP A 710 -25.85 26.70 34.73
C ASP A 710 -26.69 27.13 35.95
N GLY A 711 -26.03 27.33 37.09
CA GLY A 711 -26.67 27.79 38.31
C GLY A 711 -27.33 26.67 39.09
N VAL A 712 -26.94 25.41 38.87
CA VAL A 712 -27.30 24.31 39.74
C VAL A 712 -26.61 24.48 41.11
N SER A 713 -27.34 24.14 42.16
CA SER A 713 -26.87 24.31 43.54
C SER A 713 -25.72 23.33 43.82
N GLY A 714 -24.48 23.80 43.83
CA GLY A 714 -23.30 23.01 44.23
C GLY A 714 -22.08 23.19 43.33
N ASP A 715 -22.24 23.89 42.21
CA ASP A 715 -21.19 24.06 41.22
C ASP A 715 -20.06 24.98 41.71
N LYS A 716 -18.86 24.72 41.18
CA LYS A 716 -17.65 25.43 41.56
C LYS A 716 -16.90 25.93 40.34
N ILE A 717 -16.45 27.17 40.40
CA ILE A 717 -15.45 27.70 39.48
C ILE A 717 -14.19 27.98 40.29
N GLY A 718 -13.17 27.14 40.10
CA GLY A 718 -11.86 27.30 40.73
C GLY A 718 -10.91 28.02 39.78
N LEU A 719 -10.29 29.11 40.25
CA LEU A 719 -9.26 29.85 39.52
C LEU A 719 -7.99 29.87 40.35
N ASP A 720 -6.92 29.27 39.84
CA ASP A 720 -5.61 29.28 40.50
C ASP A 720 -4.52 29.61 39.48
N GLY A 721 -4.11 30.88 39.52
CA GLY A 721 -3.02 31.40 38.70
C GLY A 721 -1.72 31.46 39.48
N THR A 722 -0.59 31.32 38.78
CA THR A 722 0.71 31.76 39.26
C THR A 722 1.40 32.59 38.17
N ALA A 723 2.04 33.69 38.57
CA ALA A 723 2.77 34.56 37.66
C ALA A 723 4.27 34.57 38.02
N GLY A 724 5.12 34.81 37.02
CA GLY A 724 6.58 34.86 37.17
C GLY A 724 7.05 35.95 38.15
N ALA A 725 8.24 35.77 38.74
CA ALA A 725 8.75 36.59 39.85
C ALA A 725 8.97 38.10 39.56
N ASN A 726 8.72 38.57 38.33
CA ASN A 726 8.96 39.94 37.88
C ASN A 726 7.71 40.66 37.34
N THR A 727 6.53 40.04 37.36
CA THR A 727 5.31 40.68 36.86
C THR A 727 4.64 41.53 37.94
N TYR A 728 4.31 42.77 37.59
CA TYR A 728 3.56 43.73 38.43
C TYR A 728 2.04 43.61 38.24
N TYR A 729 1.58 42.64 37.47
CA TYR A 729 0.19 42.49 37.01
C TYR A 729 -0.53 41.35 37.73
N ASP A 730 -1.86 41.41 37.71
CA ASP A 730 -2.74 40.48 38.41
C ASP A 730 -2.48 39.02 38.01
N ILE A 731 -2.61 38.11 38.97
CA ILE A 731 -2.45 36.67 38.73
C ILE A 731 -3.59 36.12 37.85
N VAL A 732 -4.75 36.77 37.95
CA VAL A 732 -5.97 36.46 37.22
C VAL A 732 -6.55 37.79 36.72
N ASN A 733 -6.72 37.93 35.40
CA ASN A 733 -7.42 39.07 34.78
C ASN A 733 -8.82 38.64 34.32
N ILE A 734 -9.85 39.37 34.74
CA ILE A 734 -11.25 39.08 34.40
C ILE A 734 -11.89 40.34 33.79
N GLY A 735 -11.77 40.47 32.48
CA GLY A 735 -12.55 41.40 31.65
C GLY A 735 -13.89 40.81 31.17
N GLY A 736 -14.01 39.48 31.15
CA GLY A 736 -15.21 38.75 30.71
C GLY A 736 -16.23 38.46 31.82
N TYR A 737 -17.27 37.70 31.47
CA TYR A 737 -18.33 37.31 32.41
C TYR A 737 -18.00 36.00 33.13
N VAL A 738 -18.11 36.01 34.46
CA VAL A 738 -18.08 34.82 35.32
C VAL A 738 -19.39 34.76 36.11
N SER A 739 -20.07 33.61 36.13
CA SER A 739 -21.45 33.53 36.65
C SER A 739 -21.57 33.91 38.15
N PRO A 740 -22.62 34.64 38.58
CA PRO A 740 -22.83 35.11 39.96
C PRO A 740 -23.10 34.04 41.04
N GLY A 741 -23.09 32.75 40.71
CA GLY A 741 -23.33 31.65 41.65
C GLY A 741 -22.06 30.90 42.10
N ALA A 742 -20.94 31.12 41.40
CA ALA A 742 -19.73 30.36 41.62
C ALA A 742 -19.03 30.72 42.95
N GLN A 743 -18.74 29.70 43.77
CA GLN A 743 -17.77 29.88 44.82
C GLN A 743 -16.37 29.98 44.20
N ILE A 744 -15.85 31.20 44.09
CA ILE A 744 -14.45 31.44 43.73
C ILE A 744 -13.61 30.97 44.93
N GLU A 745 -13.23 29.70 44.93
CA GLU A 745 -12.20 29.19 45.84
C GLU A 745 -10.87 29.79 45.40
N LYS A 746 -10.46 30.89 46.04
CA LYS A 746 -9.17 31.52 45.76
C LYS A 746 -8.04 30.53 46.11
N GLY A 747 -7.38 30.00 45.07
CA GLY A 747 -5.97 29.60 45.13
C GLY A 747 -5.12 30.79 45.57
N ARG A 748 -3.83 30.63 45.83
CA ARG A 748 -2.97 31.65 46.49
C ARG A 748 -2.77 32.92 45.62
N ALA A 749 -3.80 33.75 45.47
CA ALA A 749 -3.78 34.99 44.70
C ALA A 749 -3.22 36.13 45.55
N TYR A 750 -2.01 36.57 45.22
CA TYR A 750 -1.47 37.86 45.64
C TYR A 750 -1.92 38.95 44.64
N GLY A 751 -3.16 39.44 44.79
CA GLY A 751 -3.75 40.49 43.92
C GLY A 751 -4.86 39.95 43.03
N LEU A 752 -6.00 40.66 43.02
CA LEU A 752 -7.23 40.38 42.29
C LEU A 752 -7.84 41.71 41.85
#